data_AF-A0A7V3LI23-F1
#
_entry.id   AF-A0A7V3LI23-F1
#
_cell.length_a   1.000
_cell.length_b   1.000
_cell.length_c   1.000
_cell.angle_alpha   90.00
_cell.angle_beta   90.00
_cell.angle_gamma   90.00
#
_symmetry.space_group_name_H-M   'P 1'
#
loop_
_entity.id
_entity.type
_entity.pdbx_description
1 polymer ?
#
loop_
_entity_poly.entity_id
_entity_poly.type
_entity_poly.pdbx_seq_one_letter_code
_entity_poly.pdbx_strand_id
1 'polypeptide(L)'
;MRKVRVARVVFLMLDGVGVGALPDAAAYGDAGSDTLGNLSRILPLKLPVLGRLGLGNIAPLLGVPPVEEPLCLTGRLSPLSAGKDTTVGHWEHMGLVTAQAFPTYPEGFPAELINAFSERIGRGVLGNKPASGTAIIEELGETHLATGKPIVYTSADSVFQIAAHTDVVPLEELYRWCSTARELLQGPHAVARVIARPFTGPPGHFVRTKDRRDFSLAPPGPTYLDLLQAAGVPVLALGKIAEIFAGRGISVALKVGSNTENLALVKELVNGVSLRAEFSEGLLFTNLVDFDMLWGHRNDVEGFAEGLRLVDEALPDILNGLGPEDRLIITADHGVDPTTISTDHSREYVPLLVYPRPAKTPPLVYEGTFADTGATVYEHLVGGKPPLEGRSVSRLDPARGWRRRTPTLPVAGDECREMPCRVGPVEIEGAARWLAENLGPAPEVAIILGSGQHLEWEKEPLAEVVYEAVPYWRGTAVEGHVGRLEILARRQTRLAVLRGRIHEYEGYDLSEVQLPVQSLAQWGVKNFILSSAAGAVAEGLSPGDIVCVEHVLDLQHFGPQQRPLVVAASTPQVIKSLLAQGVVRTTGRHAALPGPQYETPAELQVLRRLGATTVSMSLAGEMHALAKLGLERAVFAVIVNAGDTSHSEVLVKAAKASGNLTLAIEAVLALWLGSSGKASGRKSG
;
A
#
# COMPACT_ATOMS: atom_id res chain seq x y z
N MET A 1 -47.93 11.39 -12.21
CA MET A 1 -46.68 12.17 -12.27
C MET A 1 -45.61 11.36 -11.54
N ARG A 2 -44.58 10.85 -12.24
CA ARG A 2 -43.43 10.22 -11.57
C ARG A 2 -42.68 11.34 -10.84
N LYS A 3 -42.56 11.28 -9.51
CA LYS A 3 -41.67 12.19 -8.74
C LYS A 3 -40.30 12.14 -9.41
N VAL A 4 -39.78 13.28 -9.86
CA VAL A 4 -38.38 13.39 -10.30
C VAL A 4 -37.55 13.00 -9.08
N ARG A 5 -36.81 11.89 -9.17
CA ARG A 5 -35.96 11.43 -8.07
C ARG A 5 -34.79 12.41 -7.99
N VAL A 6 -34.66 13.12 -6.87
CA VAL A 6 -33.58 14.07 -6.63
C VAL A 6 -32.31 13.29 -6.26
N ALA A 7 -31.14 13.79 -6.66
CA ALA A 7 -29.86 13.10 -6.46
C ALA A 7 -29.49 13.02 -4.96
N ARG A 8 -28.92 11.88 -4.55
CA ARG A 8 -28.34 11.68 -3.21
C ARG A 8 -26.84 11.48 -3.29
N VAL A 9 -26.11 11.94 -2.28
CA VAL A 9 -24.71 11.56 -2.05
C VAL A 9 -24.58 10.88 -0.70
N VAL A 10 -24.06 9.67 -0.69
CA VAL A 10 -23.63 8.96 0.52
C VAL A 10 -22.14 9.17 0.68
N PHE A 11 -21.72 9.73 1.82
CA PHE A 11 -20.34 10.03 2.13
C PHE A 11 -19.93 9.26 3.38
N LEU A 12 -19.07 8.26 3.20
CA LEU A 12 -18.51 7.44 4.28
C LEU A 12 -17.08 7.89 4.58
N MET A 13 -16.90 8.50 5.75
CA MET A 13 -15.59 8.82 6.31
C MET A 13 -15.12 7.67 7.19
N LEU A 14 -14.04 6.99 6.77
CA LEU A 14 -13.36 5.97 7.54
C LEU A 14 -12.27 6.66 8.38
N ASP A 15 -12.64 7.17 9.55
CA ASP A 15 -11.79 8.03 10.41
C ASP A 15 -10.40 7.40 10.62
N GLY A 16 -9.34 8.05 10.16
CA GLY A 16 -7.97 7.54 10.30
C GLY A 16 -7.51 6.41 9.34
N VAL A 17 -8.30 5.99 8.34
CA VAL A 17 -7.87 4.94 7.38
C VAL A 17 -6.97 5.48 6.26
N GLY A 18 -5.70 5.73 6.58
CA GLY A 18 -4.68 6.23 5.64
C GLY A 18 -4.16 5.21 4.60
N VAL A 19 -3.51 5.69 3.54
CA VAL A 19 -2.90 4.91 2.44
C VAL A 19 -1.45 5.32 2.16
N GLY A 20 -0.69 5.62 3.20
CA GLY A 20 0.75 5.87 3.11
C GLY A 20 1.13 7.31 3.41
N ALA A 21 2.32 7.47 3.98
CA ALA A 21 2.89 8.74 4.40
C ALA A 21 2.90 9.80 3.28
N LEU A 22 2.58 11.03 3.66
CA LEU A 22 2.79 12.20 2.82
C LEU A 22 4.27 12.57 2.73
N PRO A 23 4.69 13.34 1.71
CA PRO A 23 6.07 13.81 1.60
C PRO A 23 6.56 14.63 2.80
N ASP A 24 5.65 15.28 3.54
CA ASP A 24 5.93 16.08 4.74
C ASP A 24 5.84 15.28 6.05
N ALA A 25 5.50 13.97 6.01
CA ALA A 25 5.22 13.17 7.21
C ALA A 25 6.35 13.17 8.24
N ALA A 26 7.61 13.19 7.79
CA ALA A 26 8.77 13.24 8.69
C ALA A 26 8.79 14.50 9.58
N ALA A 27 8.25 15.63 9.10
CA ALA A 27 8.14 16.86 9.89
C ALA A 27 7.13 16.74 11.04
N TYR A 28 6.23 15.76 10.96
CA TYR A 28 5.22 15.44 11.97
C TYR A 28 5.60 14.25 12.85
N GLY A 29 6.80 13.68 12.64
CA GLY A 29 7.23 12.45 13.33
C GLY A 29 6.65 11.16 12.76
N ASP A 30 6.00 11.22 11.60
CA ASP A 30 5.20 10.13 11.03
C ASP A 30 5.91 9.43 9.84
N ALA A 31 7.24 9.50 9.78
CA ALA A 31 7.99 8.85 8.71
C ALA A 31 7.73 7.33 8.71
N GLY A 32 7.31 6.79 7.56
CA GLY A 32 7.01 5.36 7.39
C GLY A 32 5.60 4.93 7.78
N SER A 33 4.74 5.85 8.25
CA SER A 33 3.32 5.53 8.48
C SER A 33 2.63 5.12 7.17
N ASP A 34 1.89 4.03 7.20
CA ASP A 34 1.12 3.53 6.06
C ASP A 34 -0.01 2.66 6.61
N THR A 35 -1.09 3.30 7.07
CA THR A 35 -2.14 2.64 7.85
C THR A 35 -2.65 1.37 7.16
N LEU A 36 -3.18 1.47 5.93
CA LEU A 36 -3.66 0.27 5.21
C LEU A 36 -2.52 -0.64 4.71
N GLY A 37 -1.40 -0.07 4.25
CA GLY A 37 -0.32 -0.87 3.68
C GLY A 37 0.40 -1.70 4.73
N ASN A 38 0.78 -1.12 5.87
CA ASN A 38 1.39 -1.80 7.01
C ASN A 38 0.42 -2.81 7.62
N LEU A 39 -0.85 -2.44 7.82
CA LEU A 39 -1.88 -3.36 8.30
C LEU A 39 -1.96 -4.62 7.42
N SER A 40 -1.98 -4.45 6.09
CA SER A 40 -2.04 -5.58 5.16
C SER A 40 -0.81 -6.48 5.19
N ARG A 41 0.38 -5.94 5.52
CA ARG A 41 1.62 -6.72 5.64
C ARG A 41 1.65 -7.58 6.89
N ILE A 42 0.99 -7.15 7.97
CA ILE A 42 0.86 -7.94 9.21
C ILE A 42 -0.22 -9.01 9.03
N LEU A 43 -1.38 -8.64 8.48
CA LEU A 43 -2.51 -9.54 8.29
C LEU A 43 -3.11 -9.34 6.89
N PRO A 44 -3.12 -10.38 6.02
CA PRO A 44 -3.75 -10.28 4.71
C PRO A 44 -5.22 -9.86 4.83
N LEU A 45 -5.56 -8.74 4.19
CA LEU A 45 -6.92 -8.18 4.24
C LEU A 45 -7.85 -8.98 3.34
N LYS A 46 -9.06 -9.28 3.82
CA LYS A 46 -10.10 -9.98 3.04
C LYS A 46 -11.26 -9.04 2.78
N LEU A 47 -11.11 -8.20 1.76
CA LEU A 47 -12.06 -7.13 1.43
C LEU A 47 -12.54 -7.25 -0.03
N PRO A 48 -13.31 -8.30 -0.38
CA PRO A 48 -13.70 -8.57 -1.76
C PRO A 48 -14.53 -7.44 -2.40
N VAL A 49 -15.38 -6.76 -1.63
CA VAL A 49 -16.24 -5.69 -2.17
C VAL A 49 -15.45 -4.42 -2.41
N LEU A 50 -14.68 -3.95 -1.42
CA LEU A 50 -13.74 -2.84 -1.55
C LEU A 50 -12.69 -3.10 -2.63
N GLY A 51 -12.24 -4.36 -2.77
CA GLY A 51 -11.39 -4.79 -3.88
C GLY A 51 -12.05 -4.56 -5.24
N ARG A 52 -13.32 -4.95 -5.41
CA ARG A 52 -14.09 -4.71 -6.65
C ARG A 52 -14.40 -3.22 -6.88
N LEU A 53 -14.57 -2.43 -5.82
CA LEU A 53 -14.67 -0.97 -5.91
C LEU A 53 -13.35 -0.33 -6.38
N GLY A 54 -12.22 -1.00 -6.14
CA GLY A 54 -10.90 -0.59 -6.61
C GLY A 54 -9.95 -0.11 -5.52
N LEU A 55 -10.16 -0.48 -4.24
CA LEU A 55 -9.25 -0.13 -3.15
C LEU A 55 -7.81 -0.58 -3.45
N GLY A 56 -7.64 -1.80 -3.95
CA GLY A 56 -6.33 -2.33 -4.37
C GLY A 56 -5.70 -1.63 -5.58
N ASN A 57 -6.46 -0.82 -6.32
CA ASN A 57 -5.94 0.03 -7.38
C ASN A 57 -5.30 1.31 -6.84
N ILE A 58 -5.70 1.75 -5.63
CA ILE A 58 -5.16 2.96 -5.01
C ILE A 58 -3.74 2.70 -4.56
N ALA A 59 -3.48 1.65 -3.78
CA ALA A 59 -2.17 1.34 -3.23
C ALA A 59 -1.94 -0.18 -3.14
N PRO A 60 -0.67 -0.62 -3.04
CA PRO A 60 -0.29 -1.99 -2.72
C PRO A 60 -0.89 -2.53 -1.41
N LEU A 61 -1.84 -3.46 -1.49
CA LEU A 61 -2.50 -4.07 -0.32
C LEU A 61 -2.50 -5.60 -0.42
N LEU A 62 -1.90 -6.28 0.55
CA LEU A 62 -1.89 -7.74 0.59
C LEU A 62 -3.31 -8.27 0.87
N GLY A 63 -3.79 -9.16 0.00
CA GLY A 63 -5.14 -9.75 0.07
C GLY A 63 -6.23 -8.96 -0.67
N VAL A 64 -5.94 -7.75 -1.15
CA VAL A 64 -6.87 -6.92 -1.94
C VAL A 64 -6.19 -6.51 -3.25
N PRO A 65 -6.09 -7.42 -4.24
CA PRO A 65 -5.43 -7.12 -5.49
C PRO A 65 -6.23 -6.06 -6.29
N PRO A 66 -5.55 -5.27 -7.13
CA PRO A 66 -6.21 -4.36 -8.05
C PRO A 66 -7.02 -5.09 -9.10
N VAL A 67 -8.09 -4.45 -9.56
CA VAL A 67 -8.97 -4.95 -10.62
C VAL A 67 -8.82 -4.12 -11.91
N GLU A 68 -9.02 -4.72 -13.07
CA GLU A 68 -8.91 -3.99 -14.36
C GLU A 68 -9.98 -2.92 -14.52
N GLU A 69 -11.21 -3.26 -14.12
CA GLU A 69 -12.39 -2.41 -14.22
C GLU A 69 -12.98 -2.14 -12.83
N PRO A 70 -12.35 -1.25 -12.03
CA PRO A 70 -12.92 -0.84 -10.75
C PRO A 70 -14.28 -0.18 -10.96
N LEU A 71 -15.20 -0.45 -10.04
CA LEU A 71 -16.53 0.17 -10.05
C LEU A 71 -16.50 1.64 -9.63
N CYS A 72 -15.42 2.10 -8.99
CA CYS A 72 -15.21 3.48 -8.61
C CYS A 72 -14.14 4.16 -9.45
N LEU A 73 -14.19 5.50 -9.50
CA LEU A 73 -12.96 6.28 -9.66
C LEU A 73 -12.12 6.07 -8.41
N THR A 74 -10.87 5.68 -8.61
CA THR A 74 -9.91 5.39 -7.54
C THR A 74 -8.89 6.51 -7.45
N GLY A 75 -8.57 6.94 -6.23
CA GLY A 75 -7.63 8.02 -6.00
C GLY A 75 -7.02 7.98 -4.61
N ARG A 76 -6.09 8.90 -4.37
CA ARG A 76 -5.64 9.27 -3.04
C ARG A 76 -5.66 10.79 -2.90
N LEU A 77 -6.00 11.27 -1.73
CA LEU A 77 -6.08 12.69 -1.45
C LEU A 77 -4.99 13.07 -0.46
N SER A 78 -4.49 14.29 -0.61
CA SER A 78 -3.55 14.93 0.31
C SER A 78 -4.22 16.14 0.98
N PRO A 79 -3.92 16.41 2.25
CA PRO A 79 -4.36 17.63 2.91
C PRO A 79 -3.54 18.82 2.38
N LEU A 80 -4.20 19.96 2.22
CA LEU A 80 -3.60 21.29 2.06
C LEU A 80 -3.35 21.94 3.42
N SER A 81 -4.10 21.54 4.44
CA SER A 81 -4.04 22.10 5.78
C SER A 81 -2.83 21.59 6.56
N ALA A 82 -2.34 22.42 7.48
CA ALA A 82 -1.17 22.10 8.28
C ALA A 82 -1.45 21.10 9.43
N GLY A 83 -2.71 21.01 9.89
CA GLY A 83 -3.10 20.05 10.94
C GLY A 83 -3.28 18.62 10.42
N LYS A 84 -3.06 17.63 11.29
CA LYS A 84 -3.37 16.21 11.07
C LYS A 84 -4.49 15.68 11.97
N ASP A 85 -5.23 16.58 12.62
CA ASP A 85 -6.35 16.24 13.49
C ASP A 85 -7.66 16.06 12.70
N THR A 86 -8.58 15.27 13.28
CA THR A 86 -9.89 14.95 12.70
C THR A 86 -10.67 16.19 12.26
N THR A 87 -10.62 17.26 13.06
CA THR A 87 -11.39 18.48 12.79
C THR A 87 -10.89 19.18 11.53
N VAL A 88 -9.58 19.36 11.41
CA VAL A 88 -8.96 19.94 10.21
C VAL A 88 -9.24 19.11 8.97
N GLY A 89 -9.05 17.79 9.03
CA GLY A 89 -9.28 16.90 7.88
C GLY A 89 -10.72 16.99 7.35
N HIS A 90 -11.70 16.89 8.25
CA HIS A 90 -13.11 17.02 7.90
C HIS A 90 -13.48 18.39 7.34
N TRP A 91 -12.98 19.48 7.94
CA TRP A 91 -13.21 20.83 7.44
C TRP A 91 -12.66 21.01 6.02
N GLU A 92 -11.48 20.47 5.76
CA GLU A 92 -10.89 20.54 4.44
C GLU A 92 -11.68 19.74 3.41
N HIS A 93 -12.18 18.54 3.75
CA HIS A 93 -13.11 17.80 2.90
C HIS A 93 -14.36 18.60 2.51
N MET A 94 -14.72 19.60 3.32
CA MET A 94 -15.80 20.55 3.06
C MET A 94 -15.29 21.95 2.68
N GLY A 95 -14.10 22.04 2.08
CA GLY A 95 -13.59 23.21 1.36
C GLY A 95 -12.89 24.26 2.22
N LEU A 96 -12.65 23.98 3.51
CA LEU A 96 -11.99 24.91 4.42
C LEU A 96 -10.56 24.46 4.74
N VAL A 97 -9.58 25.17 4.17
CA VAL A 97 -8.15 24.91 4.41
C VAL A 97 -7.66 25.72 5.62
N THR A 98 -6.98 25.05 6.57
CA THR A 98 -6.37 25.70 7.73
C THR A 98 -4.84 25.73 7.61
N ALA A 99 -4.30 26.93 7.40
CA ALA A 99 -2.85 27.12 7.24
C ALA A 99 -2.06 26.92 8.55
N GLN A 100 -2.70 27.07 9.71
CA GLN A 100 -2.11 26.85 11.02
C GLN A 100 -2.77 25.65 11.69
N ALA A 101 -1.95 24.73 12.19
CA ALA A 101 -2.42 23.63 13.03
C ALA A 101 -2.96 24.16 14.36
N PHE A 102 -3.86 23.41 14.99
CA PHE A 102 -4.33 23.77 16.31
C PHE A 102 -3.20 23.73 17.35
N PRO A 103 -3.17 24.66 18.31
CA PRO A 103 -2.13 24.73 19.33
C PRO A 103 -2.21 23.53 20.28
N THR A 104 -1.07 22.93 20.58
CA THR A 104 -0.91 21.91 21.64
C THR A 104 -0.16 22.51 22.83
N TYR A 105 -0.27 21.87 24.01
CA TYR A 105 0.22 22.42 25.28
C TYR A 105 0.97 21.35 26.10
N PRO A 106 2.14 20.89 25.65
CA PRO A 106 2.90 19.82 26.32
C PRO A 106 3.38 20.20 27.74
N GLU A 107 3.50 21.49 28.03
CA GLU A 107 3.88 22.00 29.36
C GLU A 107 2.68 22.60 30.12
N GLY A 108 1.45 22.29 29.67
CA GLY A 108 0.23 22.91 30.16
C GLY A 108 -0.09 24.25 29.49
N PHE A 109 -1.26 24.80 29.80
CA PHE A 109 -1.72 26.08 29.27
C PHE A 109 -0.95 27.24 29.94
N PRO A 110 -0.69 28.33 29.20
CA PRO A 110 0.08 29.44 29.74
C PRO A 110 -0.69 30.18 30.84
N ALA A 111 0.07 30.85 31.72
CA ALA A 111 -0.48 31.48 32.91
C ALA A 111 -1.54 32.55 32.56
N GLU A 112 -1.38 33.30 31.47
CA GLU A 112 -2.38 34.28 31.05
C GLU A 112 -3.75 33.64 30.76
N LEU A 113 -3.78 32.43 30.17
CA LEU A 113 -5.02 31.73 29.86
C LEU A 113 -5.65 31.17 31.14
N ILE A 114 -4.85 30.50 31.99
CA ILE A 114 -5.34 29.90 33.24
C ILE A 114 -5.82 30.96 34.22
N ASN A 115 -5.14 32.09 34.32
CA ASN A 115 -5.55 33.19 35.19
C ASN A 115 -6.86 33.82 34.71
N ALA A 116 -6.98 34.10 33.40
CA ALA A 116 -8.22 34.63 32.83
C ALA A 116 -9.40 33.66 32.98
N PHE A 117 -9.16 32.36 32.80
CA PHE A 117 -10.18 31.34 33.03
C PHE A 117 -10.59 31.28 34.50
N SER A 118 -9.63 31.25 35.42
CA SER A 118 -9.87 31.22 36.87
C SER A 118 -10.67 32.44 37.35
N GLU A 119 -10.36 33.62 36.84
CA GLU A 119 -11.08 34.86 37.13
C GLU A 119 -12.54 34.80 36.68
N ARG A 120 -12.81 34.35 35.44
CA ARG A 120 -14.18 34.27 34.91
C ARG A 120 -15.06 33.23 35.60
N ILE A 121 -14.48 32.13 36.08
CA ILE A 121 -15.23 31.12 36.83
C ILE A 121 -15.28 31.40 38.35
N GLY A 122 -14.51 32.38 38.83
CA GLY A 122 -14.42 32.74 40.24
C GLY A 122 -13.73 31.70 41.12
N ARG A 123 -12.87 30.85 40.55
CA ARG A 123 -12.18 29.74 41.23
C ARG A 123 -10.81 29.50 40.62
N GLY A 124 -9.81 29.18 41.45
CA GLY A 124 -8.52 28.67 40.95
C GLY A 124 -8.66 27.26 40.35
N VAL A 125 -7.66 26.83 39.58
CA VAL A 125 -7.63 25.51 38.93
C VAL A 125 -6.62 24.56 39.59
N LEU A 126 -6.78 23.26 39.34
CA LEU A 126 -5.82 22.20 39.66
C LEU A 126 -5.26 21.60 38.36
N GLY A 127 -4.05 21.01 38.41
CA GLY A 127 -3.46 20.26 37.30
C GLY A 127 -2.66 21.13 36.33
N ASN A 128 -3.31 21.63 35.29
CA ASN A 128 -2.73 22.35 34.15
C ASN A 128 -1.50 21.64 33.54
N LYS A 129 -1.64 20.37 33.20
CA LYS A 129 -0.59 19.56 32.57
C LYS A 129 -1.21 18.52 31.63
N PRO A 130 -0.44 17.94 30.69
CA PRO A 130 -0.90 16.76 29.96
C PRO A 130 -1.07 15.57 30.90
N ALA A 131 -2.20 14.88 30.79
CA ALA A 131 -2.45 13.67 31.56
C ALA A 131 -3.59 12.82 30.97
N SER A 132 -3.57 11.53 31.27
CA SER A 132 -4.76 10.68 31.10
C SER A 132 -5.84 11.15 32.07
N GLY A 133 -7.10 11.17 31.59
CA GLY A 133 -8.24 11.56 32.41
C GLY A 133 -8.42 10.70 33.67
N THR A 134 -8.08 9.41 33.62
CA THR A 134 -8.13 8.54 34.80
C THR A 134 -7.03 8.90 35.79
N ALA A 135 -5.80 9.11 35.30
CA ALA A 135 -4.64 9.41 36.15
C ALA A 135 -4.78 10.76 36.86
N ILE A 136 -5.23 11.81 36.15
CA ILE A 136 -5.37 13.15 36.74
C ILE A 136 -6.52 13.23 37.74
N ILE A 137 -7.58 12.45 37.54
CA ILE A 137 -8.70 12.36 38.48
C ILE A 137 -8.26 11.58 39.72
N GLU A 138 -7.50 10.50 39.57
CA GLU A 138 -6.95 9.77 40.72
C GLU A 138 -5.98 10.65 41.52
N GLU A 139 -5.11 11.41 40.84
CA GLU A 139 -4.13 12.30 41.48
C GLU A 139 -4.79 13.49 42.21
N LEU A 140 -5.77 14.14 41.59
CA LEU A 140 -6.28 15.45 42.05
C LEU A 140 -7.73 15.41 42.52
N GLY A 141 -8.42 14.29 42.39
CA GLY A 141 -9.85 14.14 42.70
C GLY A 141 -10.18 14.42 44.17
N GLU A 142 -9.36 13.96 45.11
CA GLU A 142 -9.55 14.25 46.54
C GLU A 142 -9.36 15.74 46.86
N THR A 143 -8.36 16.38 46.24
CA THR A 143 -8.17 17.84 46.39
C THR A 143 -9.30 18.62 45.75
N HIS A 144 -9.83 18.15 44.62
CA HIS A 144 -11.03 18.71 44.00
C HIS A 144 -12.24 18.61 44.93
N LEU A 145 -12.47 17.46 45.55
CA LEU A 145 -13.57 17.28 46.53
C LEU A 145 -13.46 18.26 47.70
N ALA A 146 -12.25 18.47 48.23
CA ALA A 146 -12.02 19.35 49.37
C ALA A 146 -12.13 20.85 49.04
N THR A 147 -11.79 21.26 47.81
CA THR A 147 -11.67 22.68 47.44
C THR A 147 -12.73 23.18 46.46
N GLY A 148 -13.37 22.27 45.73
CA GLY A 148 -14.25 22.57 44.60
C GLY A 148 -13.58 23.29 43.43
N LYS A 149 -12.24 23.29 43.35
CA LYS A 149 -11.49 23.84 42.20
C LYS A 149 -11.52 22.87 41.03
N PRO A 150 -11.86 23.27 39.79
CA PRO A 150 -11.84 22.36 38.65
C PRO A 150 -10.44 21.81 38.39
N ILE A 151 -10.38 20.56 37.92
CA ILE A 151 -9.16 19.93 37.42
C ILE A 151 -9.07 20.25 35.92
N VAL A 152 -8.11 21.09 35.53
CA VAL A 152 -7.84 21.43 34.14
C VAL A 152 -6.65 20.60 33.65
N TYR A 153 -6.77 19.99 32.47
CA TYR A 153 -5.70 19.20 31.86
C TYR A 153 -5.84 19.15 30.34
N THR A 154 -4.80 18.67 29.66
CA THR A 154 -4.78 18.47 28.19
C THR A 154 -4.34 17.04 27.85
N SER A 155 -4.42 16.66 26.58
CA SER A 155 -3.76 15.47 26.01
C SER A 155 -2.65 15.90 25.03
N ALA A 156 -2.14 14.94 24.25
CA ALA A 156 -1.30 15.23 23.08
C ALA A 156 -2.06 16.03 22.02
N ASP A 157 -3.38 15.84 21.93
CA ASP A 157 -4.26 16.59 21.03
C ASP A 157 -4.49 18.02 21.50
N SER A 158 -4.97 18.86 20.58
CA SER A 158 -5.41 20.21 20.89
C SER A 158 -6.77 20.23 21.61
N VAL A 159 -6.76 19.95 22.91
CA VAL A 159 -7.97 19.91 23.75
C VAL A 159 -7.77 20.57 25.11
N PHE A 160 -8.80 21.28 25.59
CA PHE A 160 -8.86 21.79 26.97
C PHE A 160 -9.90 20.98 27.76
N GLN A 161 -9.47 20.22 28.74
CA GLN A 161 -10.36 19.31 29.48
C GLN A 161 -10.59 19.81 30.90
N ILE A 162 -11.84 19.77 31.35
CA ILE A 162 -12.25 20.18 32.70
C ILE A 162 -12.92 19.01 33.38
N ALA A 163 -12.29 18.46 34.41
CA ALA A 163 -12.87 17.43 35.26
C ALA A 163 -13.40 18.01 36.57
N ALA A 164 -14.59 17.56 36.96
CA ALA A 164 -15.22 17.92 38.22
C ALA A 164 -16.13 16.79 38.73
N HIS A 165 -16.16 16.60 40.04
CA HIS A 165 -16.98 15.61 40.70
C HIS A 165 -18.43 16.11 40.77
N THR A 166 -19.39 15.29 40.36
CA THR A 166 -20.80 15.70 40.21
C THR A 166 -21.46 16.13 41.51
N ASP A 167 -20.98 15.62 42.65
CA ASP A 167 -21.52 15.97 43.98
C ASP A 167 -21.00 17.34 44.49
N VAL A 168 -19.96 17.89 43.86
CA VAL A 168 -19.33 19.17 44.25
C VAL A 168 -19.66 20.26 43.24
N VAL A 169 -19.66 19.92 41.96
CA VAL A 169 -19.97 20.83 40.86
C VAL A 169 -21.11 20.23 40.03
N PRO A 170 -22.31 20.84 40.06
CA PRO A 170 -23.41 20.41 39.21
C PRO A 170 -23.01 20.43 37.73
N LEU A 171 -23.57 19.52 36.93
CA LEU A 171 -23.24 19.40 35.50
C LEU A 171 -23.43 20.70 34.73
N GLU A 172 -24.49 21.47 35.01
CA GLU A 172 -24.75 22.75 34.35
C GLU A 172 -23.62 23.77 34.59
N GLU A 173 -23.06 23.78 35.80
CA GLU A 173 -21.94 24.65 36.16
C GLU A 173 -20.65 24.21 35.46
N LEU A 174 -20.39 22.89 35.38
CA LEU A 174 -19.28 22.36 34.60
C LEU A 174 -19.40 22.74 33.11
N TYR A 175 -20.60 22.68 32.54
CA TYR A 175 -20.85 23.10 31.16
C TYR A 175 -20.67 24.61 30.97
N ARG A 176 -21.06 25.43 31.97
CA ARG A 176 -20.81 26.87 31.96
C ARG A 176 -19.31 27.17 31.96
N TRP A 177 -18.52 26.45 32.75
CA TRP A 177 -17.05 26.56 32.74
C TRP A 177 -16.47 26.18 31.38
N CYS A 178 -16.94 25.08 30.78
CA CYS A 178 -16.49 24.69 29.45
C CYS A 178 -16.81 25.75 28.39
N SER A 179 -18.01 26.34 28.45
CA SER A 179 -18.41 27.43 27.55
C SER A 179 -17.52 28.66 27.74
N THR A 180 -17.22 29.01 28.99
CA THR A 180 -16.30 30.11 29.34
C THR A 180 -14.88 29.87 28.80
N ALA A 181 -14.36 28.65 28.97
CA ALA A 181 -13.07 28.27 28.40
C ALA A 181 -13.09 28.35 26.88
N ARG A 182 -14.18 27.91 26.23
CA ARG A 182 -14.31 27.98 24.77
C ARG A 182 -14.26 29.41 24.24
N GLU A 183 -14.89 30.36 24.93
CA GLU A 183 -14.83 31.79 24.62
C GLU A 183 -13.42 32.37 24.77
N LEU A 184 -12.63 31.90 25.73
CA LEU A 184 -11.26 32.33 25.96
C LEU A 184 -10.26 31.72 24.96
N LEU A 185 -10.47 30.46 24.60
CA LEU A 185 -9.61 29.69 23.70
C LEU A 185 -9.91 30.07 22.24
N GLN A 186 -9.48 31.26 21.84
CA GLN A 186 -9.59 31.81 20.49
C GLN A 186 -8.23 32.28 19.96
N GLY A 187 -8.16 32.62 18.68
CA GLY A 187 -6.94 33.09 18.02
C GLY A 187 -5.77 32.11 18.20
N PRO A 188 -4.61 32.54 18.75
CA PRO A 188 -3.45 31.66 18.94
C PRO A 188 -3.70 30.53 19.95
N HIS A 189 -4.75 30.65 20.79
CA HIS A 189 -5.14 29.64 21.75
C HIS A 189 -6.37 28.83 21.32
N ALA A 190 -6.77 28.89 20.05
CA ALA A 190 -7.94 28.21 19.53
C ALA A 190 -7.75 26.69 19.48
N VAL A 191 -7.93 26.00 20.62
CA VAL A 191 -7.89 24.53 20.65
C VAL A 191 -9.07 23.94 19.90
N ALA A 192 -8.93 22.72 19.36
CA ALA A 192 -9.99 22.06 18.60
C ALA A 192 -11.26 21.85 19.45
N ARG A 193 -11.12 21.37 20.69
CA ARG A 193 -12.25 21.07 21.58
C ARG A 193 -12.00 21.48 23.03
N VAL A 194 -13.05 21.95 23.69
CA VAL A 194 -13.14 21.99 25.16
C VAL A 194 -14.02 20.83 25.62
N ILE A 195 -13.59 20.03 26.61
CA ILE A 195 -14.29 18.80 26.99
C ILE A 195 -14.64 18.81 28.48
N ALA A 196 -15.93 18.67 28.78
CA ALA A 196 -16.44 18.41 30.11
C ALA A 196 -16.21 16.94 30.49
N ARG A 197 -15.57 16.70 31.64
CA ARG A 197 -15.22 15.38 32.15
C ARG A 197 -15.78 15.16 33.56
N PRO A 198 -17.11 15.04 33.70
CA PRO A 198 -17.71 14.73 34.98
C PRO A 198 -17.27 13.37 35.50
N PHE A 199 -17.08 13.27 36.82
CA PHE A 199 -16.78 12.02 37.50
C PHE A 199 -17.53 11.90 38.83
N THR A 200 -17.60 10.68 39.36
CA THR A 200 -18.25 10.33 40.63
C THR A 200 -17.41 9.30 41.39
N GLY A 201 -17.86 8.86 42.57
CA GLY A 201 -17.22 7.84 43.39
C GLY A 201 -16.33 8.42 44.50
N PRO A 202 -15.99 7.62 45.52
CA PRO A 202 -15.14 8.06 46.62
C PRO A 202 -13.65 8.10 46.20
N PRO A 203 -12.77 8.79 46.97
CA PRO A 203 -11.32 8.71 46.78
C PRO A 203 -10.83 7.26 46.66
N GLY A 204 -9.94 7.01 45.69
CA GLY A 204 -9.44 5.68 45.34
C GLY A 204 -10.33 4.85 44.41
N HIS A 205 -11.57 5.30 44.15
CA HIS A 205 -12.53 4.61 43.27
C HIS A 205 -13.33 5.60 42.40
N PHE A 206 -12.66 6.62 41.86
CA PHE A 206 -13.32 7.58 40.97
C PHE A 206 -13.67 6.97 39.60
N VAL A 207 -14.85 7.31 39.09
CA VAL A 207 -15.37 6.83 37.80
C VAL A 207 -15.90 8.01 36.98
N ARG A 208 -15.43 8.14 35.73
CA ARG A 208 -15.98 9.14 34.79
C ARG A 208 -17.42 8.78 34.41
N THR A 209 -18.31 9.77 34.36
CA THR A 209 -19.71 9.55 34.00
C THR A 209 -19.92 9.58 32.49
N LYS A 210 -21.14 9.24 32.05
CA LYS A 210 -21.57 9.33 30.64
C LYS A 210 -21.93 10.75 30.21
N ASP A 211 -22.02 11.70 31.13
CA ASP A 211 -22.41 13.10 30.90
C ASP A 211 -21.27 13.95 30.32
N ARG A 212 -20.33 13.30 29.63
CA ARG A 212 -19.30 13.97 28.86
C ARG A 212 -19.97 14.88 27.82
N ARG A 213 -19.45 16.11 27.68
CA ARG A 213 -19.88 17.04 26.64
C ARG A 213 -18.68 17.73 26.02
N ASP A 214 -18.65 17.76 24.70
CA ASP A 214 -17.59 18.38 23.92
C ASP A 214 -18.10 19.71 23.32
N PHE A 215 -17.26 20.73 23.37
CA PHE A 215 -17.50 22.08 22.86
C PHE A 215 -16.45 22.36 21.78
N SER A 216 -16.77 21.95 20.56
CA SER A 216 -15.90 22.09 19.40
C SER A 216 -15.79 23.54 18.94
N LEU A 217 -14.64 23.88 18.38
CA LEU A 217 -14.48 25.11 17.61
C LEU A 217 -15.41 25.05 16.38
N ALA A 218 -16.12 26.13 16.09
CA ALA A 218 -16.87 26.23 14.83
C ALA A 218 -15.90 26.48 13.67
N PRO A 219 -16.19 25.96 12.46
CA PRO A 219 -15.39 26.28 11.28
C PRO A 219 -15.21 27.80 11.14
N PRO A 220 -13.98 28.34 11.06
CA PRO A 220 -13.73 29.79 11.00
C PRO A 220 -14.15 30.45 9.67
N GLY A 221 -14.43 29.66 8.64
CA GLY A 221 -14.87 30.14 7.32
C GLY A 221 -16.08 29.37 6.79
N PRO A 222 -16.63 29.73 5.62
CA PRO A 222 -17.67 28.96 4.94
C PRO A 222 -17.16 27.57 4.55
N THR A 223 -18.04 26.58 4.65
CA THR A 223 -17.83 25.20 4.21
C THR A 223 -18.86 24.82 3.13
N TYR A 224 -18.61 23.74 2.39
CA TYR A 224 -19.61 23.22 1.45
C TYR A 224 -20.90 22.80 2.16
N LEU A 225 -20.88 22.44 3.45
CA LEU A 225 -22.12 22.18 4.22
C LEU A 225 -22.98 23.44 4.35
N ASP A 226 -22.36 24.60 4.60
CA ASP A 226 -23.07 25.89 4.61
C ASP A 226 -23.71 26.19 3.25
N LEU A 227 -22.98 25.92 2.17
CA LEU A 227 -23.44 26.20 0.82
C LEU A 227 -24.56 25.26 0.39
N LEU A 228 -24.50 23.98 0.79
CA LEU A 228 -25.60 23.03 0.59
C LEU A 228 -26.85 23.48 1.34
N GLN A 229 -26.71 23.85 2.61
CA GLN A 229 -27.82 24.36 3.42
C GLN A 229 -28.43 25.64 2.81
N ALA A 230 -27.59 26.59 2.36
CA ALA A 230 -28.04 27.81 1.70
C ALA A 230 -28.76 27.54 0.36
N ALA A 231 -28.39 26.46 -0.34
CA ALA A 231 -29.06 25.98 -1.55
C ALA A 231 -30.33 25.15 -1.26
N GLY A 232 -30.70 24.97 0.01
CA GLY A 232 -31.86 24.16 0.41
C GLY A 232 -31.63 22.65 0.29
N VAL A 233 -30.38 22.20 0.15
CA VAL A 233 -30.04 20.78 0.08
C VAL A 233 -29.89 20.23 1.50
N PRO A 234 -30.65 19.19 1.90
CA PRO A 234 -30.58 18.65 3.24
C PRO A 234 -29.27 17.90 3.49
N VAL A 235 -28.75 18.04 4.70
CA VAL A 235 -27.55 17.33 5.19
C VAL A 235 -27.92 16.51 6.43
N LEU A 236 -27.85 15.19 6.30
CA LEU A 236 -27.97 14.23 7.38
C LEU A 236 -26.58 13.86 7.88
N ALA A 237 -26.27 14.23 9.12
CA ALA A 237 -25.00 13.96 9.77
C ALA A 237 -25.13 12.75 10.71
N LEU A 238 -24.31 11.73 10.50
CA LEU A 238 -24.25 10.52 11.34
C LEU A 238 -22.92 10.42 12.08
N GLY A 239 -22.98 10.01 13.35
CA GLY A 239 -21.80 9.91 14.21
C GLY A 239 -21.33 11.29 14.67
N LYS A 240 -20.02 11.55 14.62
CA LYS A 240 -19.41 12.79 15.16
C LYS A 240 -19.47 13.99 14.22
N ILE A 241 -20.03 13.87 13.02
CA ILE A 241 -20.06 14.96 12.02
C ILE A 241 -20.67 16.25 12.60
N ALA A 242 -21.80 16.16 13.32
CA ALA A 242 -22.41 17.34 13.92
C ALA A 242 -21.55 18.02 14.98
N GLU A 243 -20.76 17.25 15.72
CA GLU A 243 -19.85 17.79 16.73
C GLU A 243 -18.62 18.42 16.08
N ILE A 244 -18.09 17.82 15.01
CA ILE A 244 -16.92 18.32 14.27
C ILE A 244 -17.19 19.67 13.58
N PHE A 245 -18.41 19.86 13.06
CA PHE A 245 -18.82 21.12 12.42
C PHE A 245 -19.58 22.06 13.38
N ALA A 246 -19.67 21.74 14.67
CA ALA A 246 -20.44 22.50 15.65
C ALA A 246 -21.90 22.78 15.20
N GLY A 247 -22.53 21.80 14.54
CA GLY A 247 -23.89 21.86 14.00
C GLY A 247 -24.07 22.69 12.74
N ARG A 248 -23.00 23.32 12.24
CA ARG A 248 -23.05 24.24 11.11
C ARG A 248 -23.30 23.49 9.79
N GLY A 249 -24.25 23.97 8.98
CA GLY A 249 -24.61 23.36 7.69
C GLY A 249 -25.33 22.02 7.79
N ILE A 250 -25.85 21.64 8.97
CA ILE A 250 -26.47 20.33 9.21
C ILE A 250 -27.98 20.50 9.40
N SER A 251 -28.76 19.68 8.68
CA SER A 251 -30.23 19.67 8.77
C SER A 251 -30.72 18.71 9.85
N VAL A 252 -30.13 17.51 9.91
CA VAL A 252 -30.50 16.46 10.88
C VAL A 252 -29.22 15.81 11.40
N ALA A 253 -29.11 15.67 12.72
CA ALA A 253 -27.99 14.97 13.37
C ALA A 253 -28.49 13.68 14.04
N LEU A 254 -27.94 12.53 13.64
CA LEU A 254 -28.26 11.22 14.20
C LEU A 254 -27.07 10.67 14.98
N LYS A 255 -27.25 10.51 16.29
CA LYS A 255 -26.24 9.90 17.17
C LYS A 255 -26.27 8.38 17.07
N VAL A 256 -25.09 7.77 17.02
CA VAL A 256 -24.84 6.33 16.99
C VAL A 256 -23.62 6.02 17.86
N GLY A 257 -23.60 4.85 18.49
CA GLY A 257 -22.60 4.49 19.49
C GLY A 257 -21.38 3.72 18.96
N SER A 258 -21.46 3.17 17.75
CA SER A 258 -20.40 2.35 17.13
C SER A 258 -20.50 2.37 15.60
N ASN A 259 -19.42 1.93 14.93
CA ASN A 259 -19.39 1.75 13.48
C ASN A 259 -20.43 0.73 13.01
N THR A 260 -20.69 -0.34 13.77
CA THR A 260 -21.71 -1.35 13.45
C THR A 260 -23.11 -0.74 13.42
N GLU A 261 -23.48 0.03 14.44
CA GLU A 261 -24.76 0.75 14.46
C GLU A 261 -24.86 1.79 13.34
N ASN A 262 -23.73 2.47 13.06
CA ASN A 262 -23.67 3.49 12.03
C ASN A 262 -23.89 2.90 10.64
N LEU A 263 -23.18 1.82 10.30
CA LEU A 263 -23.35 1.09 9.04
C LEU A 263 -24.76 0.52 8.89
N ALA A 264 -25.35 -0.04 9.96
CA ALA A 264 -26.73 -0.51 9.95
C ALA A 264 -27.70 0.63 9.61
N LEU A 265 -27.54 1.80 10.24
CA LEU A 265 -28.39 2.96 9.99
C LEU A 265 -28.19 3.53 8.57
N VAL A 266 -26.95 3.57 8.06
CA VAL A 266 -26.69 3.94 6.66
C VAL A 266 -27.46 3.02 5.72
N LYS A 267 -27.42 1.70 5.93
CA LYS A 267 -28.18 0.74 5.12
C LYS A 267 -29.68 1.03 5.16
N GLU A 268 -30.24 1.26 6.35
CA GLU A 268 -31.65 1.57 6.51
C GLU A 268 -32.05 2.87 5.79
N LEU A 269 -31.24 3.93 5.92
CA LEU A 269 -31.49 5.23 5.29
C LEU A 269 -31.41 5.15 3.77
N VAL A 270 -30.36 4.51 3.23
CA VAL A 270 -30.16 4.39 1.79
C VAL A 270 -31.26 3.54 1.14
N ASN A 271 -31.72 2.49 1.82
CA ASN A 271 -32.83 1.63 1.38
C ASN A 271 -34.23 2.21 1.69
N GLY A 272 -34.31 3.37 2.36
CA GLY A 272 -35.57 4.06 2.64
C GLY A 272 -36.47 3.35 3.67
N VAL A 273 -35.88 2.54 4.56
CA VAL A 273 -36.60 1.78 5.59
C VAL A 273 -36.33 2.28 7.01
N SER A 274 -35.48 3.30 7.18
CA SER A 274 -35.17 3.83 8.50
C SER A 274 -36.38 4.49 9.16
N LEU A 275 -36.59 4.19 10.44
CA LEU A 275 -37.59 4.85 11.28
C LEU A 275 -37.07 6.13 11.95
N ARG A 276 -35.77 6.41 11.84
CA ARG A 276 -35.11 7.53 12.53
C ARG A 276 -35.11 8.81 11.72
N ALA A 277 -34.98 8.71 10.41
CA ALA A 277 -35.03 9.82 9.47
C ALA A 277 -35.32 9.33 8.05
N GLU A 278 -35.76 10.24 7.17
CA GLU A 278 -35.88 10.00 5.73
C GLU A 278 -34.63 10.51 5.00
N PHE A 279 -34.11 9.74 4.05
CA PHE A 279 -33.00 10.14 3.17
C PHE A 279 -33.38 9.96 1.69
N SER A 280 -34.22 10.87 1.20
CA SER A 280 -34.71 10.87 -0.18
C SER A 280 -33.96 11.82 -1.11
N GLU A 281 -33.20 12.80 -0.58
CA GLU A 281 -32.37 13.74 -1.34
C GLU A 281 -31.20 14.26 -0.49
N GLY A 282 -30.20 14.88 -1.13
CA GLY A 282 -29.13 15.62 -0.45
C GLY A 282 -27.95 14.77 -0.02
N LEU A 283 -27.30 15.14 1.09
CA LEU A 283 -26.06 14.54 1.57
C LEU A 283 -26.31 13.72 2.85
N LEU A 284 -25.92 12.44 2.83
CA LEU A 284 -25.73 11.62 4.01
C LEU A 284 -24.24 11.59 4.34
N PHE A 285 -23.82 12.33 5.36
CA PHE A 285 -22.41 12.41 5.78
C PHE A 285 -22.20 11.63 7.07
N THR A 286 -21.42 10.55 6.97
CA THR A 286 -21.21 9.59 8.04
C THR A 286 -19.76 9.54 8.46
N ASN A 287 -19.49 9.66 9.76
CA ASN A 287 -18.17 9.36 10.33
C ASN A 287 -18.14 8.00 11.04
N LEU A 288 -17.26 7.10 10.61
CA LEU A 288 -17.00 5.79 11.19
C LEU A 288 -15.79 5.84 12.13
N VAL A 289 -16.01 6.41 13.32
CA VAL A 289 -14.97 6.83 14.27
C VAL A 289 -14.24 5.71 15.03
N ASP A 290 -14.73 4.46 15.01
CA ASP A 290 -14.09 3.39 15.80
C ASP A 290 -12.67 3.05 15.30
N PHE A 291 -12.41 3.26 14.00
CA PHE A 291 -11.09 3.13 13.38
C PHE A 291 -10.05 3.96 14.12
N ASP A 292 -10.36 5.21 14.42
CA ASP A 292 -9.50 6.10 15.18
C ASP A 292 -9.52 5.79 16.70
N MET A 293 -10.71 5.80 17.30
CA MET A 293 -10.86 5.92 18.75
C MET A 293 -10.75 4.58 19.51
N LEU A 294 -11.10 3.47 18.86
CA LEU A 294 -11.05 2.13 19.46
C LEU A 294 -9.83 1.34 19.04
N TRP A 295 -9.40 1.47 17.77
CA TRP A 295 -8.35 0.61 17.22
C TRP A 295 -7.04 1.34 16.92
N GLY A 296 -7.09 2.47 16.22
CA GLY A 296 -5.95 3.28 15.80
C GLY A 296 -5.09 3.74 16.96
N HIS A 297 -5.61 4.65 17.79
CA HIS A 297 -4.90 5.17 18.98
C HIS A 297 -4.49 4.09 20.01
N ARG A 298 -5.04 2.88 19.90
CA ARG A 298 -4.75 1.74 20.78
C ARG A 298 -3.82 0.71 20.15
N ASN A 299 -3.38 0.94 18.92
CA ASN A 299 -2.55 0.03 18.14
C ASN A 299 -3.13 -1.41 18.07
N ASP A 300 -4.46 -1.50 17.95
CA ASP A 300 -5.19 -2.76 17.81
C ASP A 300 -5.36 -3.11 16.32
N VAL A 301 -4.35 -3.80 15.79
CA VAL A 301 -4.28 -4.28 14.40
C VAL A 301 -5.48 -5.17 14.03
N GLU A 302 -5.85 -6.09 14.91
CA GLU A 302 -6.88 -7.10 14.66
C GLU A 302 -8.27 -6.45 14.64
N GLY A 303 -8.54 -5.57 15.61
CA GLY A 303 -9.76 -4.78 15.65
C GLY A 303 -9.90 -3.83 14.46
N PHE A 304 -8.80 -3.21 14.02
CA PHE A 304 -8.80 -2.35 12.84
C PHE A 304 -9.16 -3.13 11.57
N ALA A 305 -8.55 -4.30 11.36
CA ALA A 305 -8.83 -5.17 10.22
C ALA A 305 -10.29 -5.69 10.23
N GLU A 306 -10.81 -6.04 11.41
CA GLU A 306 -12.22 -6.43 11.58
C GLU A 306 -13.17 -5.26 11.26
N GLY A 307 -12.83 -4.04 11.66
CA GLY A 307 -13.56 -2.84 11.27
C GLY A 307 -13.68 -2.68 9.75
N LEU A 308 -12.59 -2.92 9.01
CA LEU A 308 -12.59 -2.88 7.55
C LEU A 308 -13.48 -3.97 6.96
N ARG A 309 -13.48 -5.17 7.55
CA ARG A 309 -14.35 -6.28 7.15
C ARG A 309 -15.84 -5.93 7.33
N LEU A 310 -16.20 -5.28 8.44
CA LEU A 310 -17.57 -4.82 8.69
C LEU A 310 -18.04 -3.78 7.65
N VAL A 311 -17.15 -2.88 7.24
CA VAL A 311 -17.43 -1.94 6.14
C VAL A 311 -17.64 -2.70 4.84
N ASP A 312 -16.74 -3.63 4.49
CA ASP A 312 -16.83 -4.45 3.28
C ASP A 312 -18.15 -5.23 3.20
N GLU A 313 -18.60 -5.82 4.32
CA GLU A 313 -19.87 -6.55 4.44
C GLU A 313 -21.11 -5.67 4.30
N ALA A 314 -21.03 -4.40 4.70
CA ALA A 314 -22.15 -3.47 4.59
C ALA A 314 -22.33 -2.91 3.18
N LEU A 315 -21.26 -2.85 2.37
CA LEU A 315 -21.26 -2.20 1.06
C LEU A 315 -22.26 -2.80 0.05
N PRO A 316 -22.45 -4.13 -0.08
CA PRO A 316 -23.42 -4.68 -1.02
C PRO A 316 -24.83 -4.12 -0.82
N ASP A 317 -25.30 -4.04 0.42
CA ASP A 317 -26.63 -3.51 0.77
C ASP A 317 -26.73 -1.99 0.50
N ILE A 318 -25.64 -1.25 0.76
CA ILE A 318 -25.58 0.19 0.46
C ILE A 318 -25.66 0.40 -1.05
N LEU A 319 -24.82 -0.30 -1.83
CA LEU A 319 -24.75 -0.19 -3.28
C LEU A 319 -26.07 -0.57 -3.95
N ASN A 320 -26.74 -1.62 -3.47
CA ASN A 320 -28.05 -2.05 -3.98
C ASN A 320 -29.15 -1.01 -3.76
N GLY A 321 -29.04 -0.18 -2.71
CA GLY A 321 -29.99 0.88 -2.42
C GLY A 321 -29.73 2.19 -3.19
N LEU A 322 -28.63 2.30 -3.94
CA LEU A 322 -28.31 3.48 -4.76
C LEU A 322 -29.08 3.48 -6.09
N GLY A 323 -29.60 4.64 -6.47
CA GLY A 323 -30.15 4.91 -7.80
C GLY A 323 -29.11 5.41 -8.82
N PRO A 324 -29.49 5.57 -10.11
CA PRO A 324 -28.57 6.02 -11.16
C PRO A 324 -27.95 7.41 -10.93
N GLU A 325 -28.70 8.31 -10.30
CA GLU A 325 -28.26 9.68 -9.98
C GLU A 325 -27.55 9.77 -8.63
N ASP A 326 -27.47 8.69 -7.87
CA ASP A 326 -26.82 8.70 -6.56
C ASP A 326 -25.32 8.54 -6.70
N ARG A 327 -24.58 9.08 -5.75
CA ARG A 327 -23.13 8.89 -5.62
C ARG A 327 -22.78 8.33 -4.27
N LEU A 328 -21.74 7.50 -4.23
CA LEU A 328 -21.08 7.08 -3.00
C LEU A 328 -19.64 7.57 -3.04
N ILE A 329 -19.21 8.25 -1.98
CA ILE A 329 -17.83 8.66 -1.74
C ILE A 329 -17.35 7.95 -0.48
N ILE A 330 -16.22 7.25 -0.58
CA ILE A 330 -15.53 6.64 0.55
C ILE A 330 -14.13 7.25 0.62
N THR A 331 -13.75 7.77 1.78
CA THR A 331 -12.44 8.37 2.06
C THR A 331 -12.12 8.28 3.56
N ALA A 332 -10.93 8.71 3.96
CA ALA A 332 -10.56 9.03 5.33
C ALA A 332 -10.19 10.52 5.44
N ASP A 333 -9.90 11.01 6.63
CA ASP A 333 -9.55 12.39 6.96
C ASP A 333 -8.11 12.57 7.47
N HIS A 334 -7.44 11.47 7.84
CA HIS A 334 -6.02 11.35 8.14
C HIS A 334 -5.62 9.86 8.16
N GLY A 335 -4.38 9.56 8.54
CA GLY A 335 -3.96 8.21 8.95
C GLY A 335 -3.98 8.07 10.48
N VAL A 336 -4.00 6.84 10.96
CA VAL A 336 -3.71 6.47 12.35
C VAL A 336 -3.19 5.03 12.34
N ASP A 337 -1.90 4.90 12.03
CA ASP A 337 -1.30 3.60 11.74
C ASP A 337 -1.12 2.76 13.03
N PRO A 338 -1.95 1.69 13.23
CA PRO A 338 -1.95 0.91 14.46
C PRO A 338 -0.71 0.00 14.58
N THR A 339 0.18 0.02 13.58
CA THR A 339 1.39 -0.81 13.53
C THR A 339 2.64 -0.07 14.00
N THR A 340 2.53 1.25 14.22
CA THR A 340 3.65 2.08 14.68
C THR A 340 3.70 2.18 16.20
N ILE A 341 4.80 2.68 16.76
CA ILE A 341 4.89 2.99 18.19
C ILE A 341 4.09 4.23 18.59
N SER A 342 3.66 5.04 17.62
CA SER A 342 2.85 6.22 17.87
C SER A 342 1.48 5.81 18.37
N THR A 343 0.88 6.65 19.20
CA THR A 343 -0.55 6.58 19.55
C THR A 343 -1.26 7.86 19.13
N ASP A 344 -0.64 8.69 18.29
CA ASP A 344 -1.21 9.90 17.68
C ASP A 344 -1.58 9.59 16.22
N HIS A 345 -2.32 10.50 15.58
CA HIS A 345 -2.61 10.40 14.16
C HIS A 345 -1.32 10.43 13.31
N SER A 346 -1.38 9.91 12.10
CA SER A 346 -0.30 9.94 11.12
C SER A 346 -0.61 10.83 9.92
N ARG A 347 0.40 11.57 9.47
CA ARG A 347 0.37 12.45 8.30
C ARG A 347 0.43 11.64 6.99
N GLU A 348 -0.73 11.13 6.58
CA GLU A 348 -0.88 10.23 5.43
C GLU A 348 -1.79 10.77 4.32
N TYR A 349 -1.60 10.24 3.11
CA TYR A 349 -2.63 10.26 2.08
C TYR A 349 -3.84 9.46 2.56
N VAL A 350 -5.03 9.82 2.07
CA VAL A 350 -6.28 9.08 2.35
C VAL A 350 -6.84 8.48 1.05
N PRO A 351 -7.52 7.31 1.09
CA PRO A 351 -8.09 6.70 -0.10
C PRO A 351 -9.24 7.54 -0.65
N LEU A 352 -9.46 7.51 -1.95
CA LEU A 352 -10.67 8.03 -2.58
C LEU A 352 -11.32 6.96 -3.45
N LEU A 353 -12.58 6.63 -3.16
CA LEU A 353 -13.44 5.83 -4.02
C LEU A 353 -14.71 6.63 -4.32
N VAL A 354 -14.96 6.93 -5.60
CA VAL A 354 -16.20 7.59 -6.06
C VAL A 354 -16.98 6.67 -6.99
N TYR A 355 -18.16 6.24 -6.54
CA TYR A 355 -19.08 5.37 -7.27
C TYR A 355 -20.31 6.15 -7.80
N PRO A 356 -20.79 5.84 -9.03
CA PRO A 356 -20.15 4.96 -10.00
C PRO A 356 -18.94 5.64 -10.65
N ARG A 357 -18.01 4.83 -11.17
CA ARG A 357 -16.87 5.31 -11.95
C ARG A 357 -17.38 6.12 -13.16
N PRO A 358 -16.98 7.39 -13.33
CA PRO A 358 -17.35 8.16 -14.52
C PRO A 358 -16.82 7.50 -15.81
N ALA A 359 -17.63 7.48 -16.87
CA ALA A 359 -17.34 6.72 -18.10
C ALA A 359 -16.04 7.09 -18.82
N LYS A 360 -15.56 8.33 -18.65
CA LYS A 360 -14.32 8.83 -19.28
C LYS A 360 -13.12 8.82 -18.33
N THR A 361 -13.24 8.17 -17.17
CA THR A 361 -12.16 8.13 -16.18
C THR A 361 -10.97 7.40 -16.79
N PRO A 362 -9.77 8.01 -16.82
CA PRO A 362 -8.59 7.33 -17.33
C PRO A 362 -8.28 6.08 -16.48
N PRO A 363 -7.53 5.10 -17.00
CA PRO A 363 -7.06 3.94 -16.25
C PRO A 363 -5.87 4.32 -15.34
N LEU A 364 -6.03 5.41 -14.58
CA LEU A 364 -5.02 6.02 -13.72
C LEU A 364 -5.64 6.25 -12.33
N VAL A 365 -4.78 6.44 -11.34
CA VAL A 365 -5.20 6.78 -9.97
C VAL A 365 -5.21 8.29 -9.83
N TYR A 366 -6.33 8.84 -9.38
CA TYR A 366 -6.48 10.27 -9.14
C TYR A 366 -5.64 10.72 -7.94
N GLU A 367 -4.92 11.83 -8.07
CA GLU A 367 -4.22 12.53 -7.00
C GLU A 367 -4.82 13.92 -6.84
N GLY A 368 -5.43 14.14 -5.68
CA GLY A 368 -6.13 15.38 -5.38
C GLY A 368 -5.93 15.85 -3.96
N THR A 369 -6.79 16.77 -3.56
CA THR A 369 -6.81 17.36 -2.22
C THR A 369 -8.09 16.98 -1.48
N PHE A 370 -8.10 17.00 -0.15
CA PHE A 370 -9.32 16.65 0.62
C PHE A 370 -10.52 17.48 0.15
N ALA A 371 -10.31 18.77 -0.11
CA ALA A 371 -11.34 19.71 -0.61
C ALA A 371 -12.00 19.31 -1.93
N ASP A 372 -11.38 18.44 -2.73
CA ASP A 372 -11.98 17.95 -3.98
C ASP A 372 -13.27 17.15 -3.71
N THR A 373 -13.41 16.51 -2.55
CA THR A 373 -14.65 15.76 -2.22
C THR A 373 -15.84 16.69 -2.01
N GLY A 374 -15.68 17.77 -1.25
CA GLY A 374 -16.75 18.75 -1.01
C GLY A 374 -17.13 19.49 -2.28
N ALA A 375 -16.14 19.83 -3.11
CA ALA A 375 -16.37 20.41 -4.43
C ALA A 375 -17.18 19.45 -5.33
N THR A 376 -16.90 18.15 -5.27
CA THR A 376 -17.63 17.10 -6.00
C THR A 376 -19.07 16.96 -5.50
N VAL A 377 -19.27 16.91 -4.17
CA VAL A 377 -20.61 16.85 -3.55
C VAL A 377 -21.45 18.05 -3.96
N TYR A 378 -20.89 19.26 -3.86
CA TYR A 378 -21.57 20.50 -4.20
C TYR A 378 -21.97 20.56 -5.67
N GLU A 379 -21.04 20.27 -6.60
CA GLU A 379 -21.34 20.27 -8.03
C GLU A 379 -22.43 19.25 -8.38
N HIS A 380 -22.43 18.07 -7.75
CA HIS A 380 -23.42 17.03 -8.02
C HIS A 380 -24.82 17.37 -7.48
N LEU A 381 -24.91 17.94 -6.28
CA LEU A 381 -26.21 18.20 -5.63
C LEU A 381 -26.83 19.56 -5.98
N VAL A 382 -26.01 20.59 -6.19
CA VAL A 382 -26.49 21.96 -6.45
C VAL A 382 -26.39 22.32 -7.93
N GLY A 383 -25.42 21.74 -8.64
CA GLY A 383 -25.05 22.15 -9.98
C GLY A 383 -24.21 23.43 -10.00
N GLY A 384 -23.37 23.57 -11.01
CA GLY A 384 -22.51 24.75 -11.20
C GLY A 384 -21.08 24.58 -10.69
N LYS A 385 -20.30 25.65 -10.78
CA LYS A 385 -18.88 25.63 -10.41
C LYS A 385 -18.73 25.75 -8.89
N PRO A 386 -17.99 24.83 -8.22
CA PRO A 386 -17.72 24.92 -6.78
C PRO A 386 -17.00 26.24 -6.45
N PRO A 387 -17.50 27.04 -5.47
CA PRO A 387 -16.94 28.35 -5.16
C PRO A 387 -15.87 28.37 -4.04
N LEU A 388 -15.70 27.27 -3.29
CA LEU A 388 -14.66 27.14 -2.27
C LEU A 388 -13.46 26.36 -2.82
N GLU A 389 -12.48 26.06 -1.95
CA GLU A 389 -11.35 25.24 -2.34
C GLU A 389 -11.75 23.85 -2.84
N GLY A 390 -10.85 23.24 -3.60
CA GLY A 390 -11.06 21.96 -4.26
C GLY A 390 -11.67 22.08 -5.66
N ARG A 391 -11.57 20.98 -6.40
CA ARG A 391 -12.17 20.83 -7.73
C ARG A 391 -12.93 19.52 -7.78
N SER A 392 -14.10 19.56 -8.41
CA SER A 392 -14.90 18.36 -8.59
C SER A 392 -14.15 17.31 -9.41
N VAL A 393 -14.03 16.10 -8.87
CA VAL A 393 -13.34 14.97 -9.51
C VAL A 393 -14.11 14.48 -10.74
N SER A 394 -15.40 14.79 -10.83
CA SER A 394 -16.26 14.45 -11.98
C SER A 394 -15.83 15.14 -13.28
N ARG A 395 -15.04 16.22 -13.21
CA ARG A 395 -14.56 16.96 -14.39
C ARG A 395 -13.40 16.28 -15.11
N LEU A 396 -12.72 15.33 -14.47
CA LEU A 396 -11.63 14.51 -15.04
C LEU A 396 -10.55 15.33 -15.77
N ASP A 397 -10.09 16.42 -15.15
CA ASP A 397 -9.06 17.29 -15.74
C ASP A 397 -7.72 16.54 -15.89
N PRO A 398 -7.21 16.31 -17.12
CA PRO A 398 -5.97 15.57 -17.33
C PRO A 398 -4.72 16.37 -16.95
N ALA A 399 -4.82 17.70 -16.77
CA ALA A 399 -3.70 18.54 -16.32
C ALA A 399 -3.43 18.43 -14.80
N ARG A 400 -4.27 17.69 -14.06
CA ARG A 400 -4.12 17.45 -12.63
C ARG A 400 -3.80 15.99 -12.34
N GLY A 401 -2.66 15.77 -11.68
CA GLY A 401 -2.47 14.69 -10.71
C GLY A 401 -3.07 13.34 -11.08
N TRP A 402 -2.67 12.78 -12.22
CA TRP A 402 -2.97 11.37 -12.51
C TRP A 402 -1.67 10.60 -12.38
N ARG A 403 -1.61 9.72 -11.41
CA ARG A 403 -0.49 8.79 -11.32
C ARG A 403 -0.82 7.53 -12.09
N ARG A 404 0.17 6.99 -12.77
CA ARG A 404 0.11 5.58 -13.17
C ARG A 404 -0.12 4.78 -11.89
N ARG A 405 -1.00 3.78 -11.97
CA ARG A 405 -1.09 2.77 -10.92
C ARG A 405 0.34 2.34 -10.62
N THR A 406 0.77 2.47 -9.37
CA THR A 406 2.01 1.85 -8.92
C THR A 406 1.69 0.37 -8.82
N PRO A 407 2.16 -0.50 -9.74
CA PRO A 407 2.07 -1.93 -9.49
C PRO A 407 2.76 -2.18 -8.14
N THR A 408 2.15 -3.01 -7.30
CA THR A 408 2.78 -3.58 -6.11
C THR A 408 4.16 -4.12 -6.48
N LEU A 409 5.21 -3.40 -6.13
CA LEU A 409 6.46 -4.03 -5.69
C LEU A 409 6.33 -4.21 -4.17
N PRO A 410 6.75 -5.36 -3.63
CA PRO A 410 6.79 -5.60 -2.18
C PRO A 410 7.66 -4.53 -1.48
N VAL A 411 7.33 -4.23 -0.23
CA VAL A 411 7.79 -3.00 0.46
C VAL A 411 9.21 -3.08 1.02
N ALA A 412 9.92 -1.94 1.01
CA ALA A 412 11.20 -1.73 1.67
C ALA A 412 11.02 -1.53 3.20
N GLY A 413 11.76 -2.28 4.01
CA GLY A 413 12.00 -2.00 5.42
C GLY A 413 13.44 -1.50 5.61
N ASP A 414 13.58 -0.36 6.28
CA ASP A 414 14.85 0.30 6.61
C ASP A 414 15.70 -0.52 7.58
N GLU A 415 16.59 -1.32 7.02
CA GLU A 415 18.01 -1.38 7.33
C GLU A 415 18.64 -1.98 6.06
N CYS A 416 19.95 -1.95 5.91
CA CYS A 416 20.59 -3.03 5.17
C CYS A 416 20.37 -4.33 5.98
N ARG A 417 19.15 -4.86 5.95
CA ARG A 417 18.72 -6.19 6.41
C ARG A 417 18.01 -6.82 5.22
N GLU A 418 18.43 -8.04 4.92
CA GLU A 418 18.00 -8.83 3.77
C GLU A 418 16.47 -8.76 3.58
N MET A 419 16.03 -8.67 2.32
CA MET A 419 14.61 -8.78 1.95
C MET A 419 13.98 -9.94 2.73
N PRO A 420 12.79 -9.77 3.34
CA PRO A 420 12.14 -10.87 4.03
C PRO A 420 11.89 -12.00 3.04
N CYS A 421 12.69 -13.06 3.17
CA CYS A 421 12.57 -14.24 2.35
C CYS A 421 11.28 -14.99 2.75
N ARG A 422 10.29 -15.11 1.86
CA ARG A 422 9.16 -16.04 2.06
C ARG A 422 9.63 -17.50 2.13
N VAL A 423 10.80 -17.80 1.55
CA VAL A 423 11.41 -19.12 1.54
C VAL A 423 12.91 -19.02 1.84
N GLY A 424 13.44 -19.91 2.68
CA GLY A 424 14.82 -19.84 3.16
C GLY A 424 15.51 -21.21 3.19
N PRO A 425 16.56 -21.38 4.02
CA PRO A 425 17.34 -22.62 4.08
C PRO A 425 16.50 -23.89 4.30
N VAL A 426 15.43 -23.80 5.09
CA VAL A 426 14.53 -24.92 5.38
C VAL A 426 13.79 -25.36 4.11
N GLU A 427 13.24 -24.41 3.36
CA GLU A 427 12.52 -24.66 2.11
C GLU A 427 13.47 -25.15 1.01
N ILE A 428 14.68 -24.58 0.93
CA ILE A 428 15.74 -25.02 0.01
C ILE A 428 16.10 -26.48 0.26
N GLU A 429 16.33 -26.85 1.52
CA GLU A 429 16.65 -28.24 1.90
C GLU A 429 15.47 -29.18 1.63
N GLY A 430 14.25 -28.76 1.96
CA GLY A 430 13.04 -29.54 1.72
C GLY A 430 12.80 -29.82 0.23
N ALA A 431 12.95 -28.81 -0.62
CA ALA A 431 12.89 -28.95 -2.07
C ALA A 431 14.00 -29.86 -2.60
N ALA A 432 15.25 -29.66 -2.16
CA ALA A 432 16.40 -30.48 -2.57
C ALA A 432 16.24 -31.96 -2.19
N ARG A 433 15.74 -32.22 -0.98
CA ARG A 433 15.45 -33.57 -0.50
C ARG A 433 14.37 -34.24 -1.34
N TRP A 434 13.28 -33.51 -1.62
CA TRP A 434 12.22 -34.01 -2.49
C TRP A 434 12.72 -34.32 -3.90
N LEU A 435 13.57 -33.45 -4.48
CA LEU A 435 14.21 -33.69 -5.78
C LEU A 435 15.06 -34.98 -5.77
N ALA A 436 15.82 -35.21 -4.69
CA ALA A 436 16.62 -36.43 -4.54
C ALA A 436 15.75 -37.69 -4.44
N GLU A 437 14.68 -37.63 -3.65
CA GLU A 437 13.78 -38.76 -3.41
C GLU A 437 12.93 -39.12 -4.64
N ASN A 438 12.46 -38.12 -5.39
CA ASN A 438 11.51 -38.32 -6.48
C ASN A 438 12.19 -38.38 -7.87
N LEU A 439 13.34 -37.72 -8.03
CA LEU A 439 14.04 -37.67 -9.32
C LEU A 439 15.37 -38.45 -9.29
N GLY A 440 15.91 -38.81 -8.12
CA GLY A 440 17.13 -39.60 -7.99
C GLY A 440 18.43 -38.78 -7.86
N PRO A 441 19.61 -39.31 -8.26
CA PRO A 441 20.90 -38.66 -8.05
C PRO A 441 21.04 -37.35 -8.82
N ALA A 442 21.54 -36.27 -8.20
CA ALA A 442 21.58 -34.94 -8.80
C ALA A 442 22.21 -34.89 -10.22
N PRO A 443 21.63 -34.10 -11.16
CA PRO A 443 22.21 -33.88 -12.48
C PRO A 443 23.57 -33.19 -12.40
N GLU A 444 24.41 -33.39 -13.42
CA GLU A 444 25.72 -32.72 -13.48
C GLU A 444 25.58 -31.24 -13.87
N VAL A 445 24.55 -30.92 -14.67
CA VAL A 445 24.28 -29.58 -15.20
C VAL A 445 22.79 -29.29 -15.13
N ALA A 446 22.44 -28.07 -14.71
CA ALA A 446 21.09 -27.51 -14.87
C ALA A 446 21.08 -26.47 -15.99
N ILE A 447 20.05 -26.49 -16.83
CA ILE A 447 19.81 -25.56 -17.94
C ILE A 447 18.49 -24.86 -17.69
N ILE A 448 18.48 -23.53 -17.63
CA ILE A 448 17.28 -22.71 -17.45
C ILE A 448 17.03 -21.92 -18.74
N LEU A 449 15.93 -22.25 -19.41
CA LEU A 449 15.60 -21.69 -20.72
C LEU A 449 14.81 -20.38 -20.60
N GLY A 450 15.04 -19.46 -21.54
CA GLY A 450 14.24 -18.24 -21.68
C GLY A 450 12.91 -18.49 -22.41
N SER A 451 12.04 -17.47 -22.45
CA SER A 451 10.71 -17.57 -23.07
C SER A 451 10.79 -18.06 -24.52
N GLY A 452 10.01 -19.10 -24.85
CA GLY A 452 9.93 -19.64 -26.21
C GLY A 452 11.18 -20.39 -26.70
N GLN A 453 12.18 -20.62 -25.84
CA GLN A 453 13.42 -21.32 -26.19
C GLN A 453 13.32 -22.82 -25.93
N HIS A 454 13.99 -23.59 -26.78
CA HIS A 454 14.06 -25.06 -26.70
C HIS A 454 15.42 -25.53 -27.21
N LEU A 455 15.78 -26.79 -26.97
CA LEU A 455 16.99 -27.41 -27.47
C LEU A 455 16.63 -28.40 -28.57
N GLU A 456 17.27 -28.30 -29.73
CA GLU A 456 16.90 -29.09 -30.91
C GLU A 456 17.08 -30.61 -30.74
N TRP A 457 17.86 -31.01 -29.75
CA TRP A 457 18.22 -32.40 -29.52
C TRP A 457 17.49 -33.07 -28.38
N GLU A 458 16.44 -32.43 -27.87
CA GLU A 458 15.56 -32.97 -26.85
C GLU A 458 14.91 -34.27 -27.31
N LYS A 459 14.81 -35.19 -26.35
CA LYS A 459 14.08 -36.45 -26.47
C LYS A 459 13.11 -36.52 -25.30
N GLU A 460 12.29 -37.56 -25.28
CA GLU A 460 11.41 -37.85 -24.15
C GLU A 460 12.20 -37.85 -22.83
N PRO A 461 11.74 -37.10 -21.82
CA PRO A 461 12.48 -36.95 -20.57
C PRO A 461 12.46 -38.24 -19.76
N LEU A 462 13.54 -38.49 -19.02
CA LEU A 462 13.62 -39.59 -18.05
C LEU A 462 12.62 -39.39 -16.89
N ALA A 463 12.37 -38.14 -16.54
CA ALA A 463 11.37 -37.73 -15.58
C ALA A 463 10.95 -36.29 -15.88
N GLU A 464 9.68 -35.97 -15.67
CA GLU A 464 9.13 -34.63 -15.86
C GLU A 464 8.23 -34.30 -14.68
N VAL A 465 8.41 -33.10 -14.10
CA VAL A 465 7.55 -32.58 -13.04
C VAL A 465 7.19 -31.13 -13.34
N VAL A 466 5.96 -30.76 -13.03
CA VAL A 466 5.55 -29.34 -12.96
C VAL A 466 6.23 -28.69 -11.75
N TYR A 467 6.55 -27.40 -11.81
CA TYR A 467 7.26 -26.73 -10.73
C TYR A 467 6.55 -26.87 -9.38
N GLU A 468 5.23 -26.76 -9.36
CA GLU A 468 4.41 -26.84 -8.15
C GLU A 468 4.43 -28.22 -7.47
N ALA A 469 4.91 -29.26 -8.16
CA ALA A 469 5.11 -30.58 -7.55
C ALA A 469 6.34 -30.61 -6.65
N VAL A 470 7.35 -29.77 -6.94
CA VAL A 470 8.51 -29.60 -6.05
C VAL A 470 8.08 -28.71 -4.89
N PRO A 471 8.24 -29.14 -3.62
CA PRO A 471 7.85 -28.34 -2.47
C PRO A 471 8.41 -26.92 -2.53
N TYR A 472 7.56 -25.95 -2.20
CA TYR A 472 7.88 -24.52 -2.13
C TYR A 472 8.18 -23.82 -3.48
N TRP A 473 8.41 -24.56 -4.56
CA TRP A 473 8.49 -23.97 -5.90
C TRP A 473 7.13 -23.41 -6.32
N ARG A 474 7.17 -22.41 -7.20
CA ARG A 474 5.99 -21.73 -7.73
C ARG A 474 5.86 -21.96 -9.22
N GLY A 475 4.61 -22.01 -9.70
CA GLY A 475 4.28 -21.95 -11.11
C GLY A 475 4.56 -20.57 -11.71
N THR A 476 4.49 -20.49 -13.04
CA THR A 476 4.59 -19.23 -13.78
C THR A 476 3.35 -19.04 -14.64
N ALA A 477 2.89 -17.80 -14.73
CA ALA A 477 1.78 -17.39 -15.60
C ALA A 477 2.28 -16.71 -16.89
N VAL A 478 3.59 -16.61 -17.09
CA VAL A 478 4.19 -15.95 -18.27
C VAL A 478 4.00 -16.82 -19.50
N GLU A 479 3.41 -16.23 -20.54
CA GLU A 479 3.24 -16.90 -21.82
C GLU A 479 4.61 -17.34 -22.39
N GLY A 480 4.70 -18.59 -22.85
CA GLY A 480 5.96 -19.19 -23.30
C GLY A 480 6.89 -19.71 -22.19
N HIS A 481 6.48 -19.67 -20.92
CA HIS A 481 7.12 -20.40 -19.83
C HIS A 481 6.25 -21.61 -19.47
N VAL A 482 6.77 -22.82 -19.68
CA VAL A 482 5.99 -24.04 -19.49
C VAL A 482 5.87 -24.42 -18.01
N GLY A 483 6.81 -23.96 -17.17
CA GLY A 483 6.78 -24.22 -15.73
C GLY A 483 7.10 -25.67 -15.37
N ARG A 484 8.02 -26.29 -16.12
CA ARG A 484 8.39 -27.71 -15.96
C ARG A 484 9.88 -27.90 -15.74
N LEU A 485 10.20 -28.87 -14.89
CA LEU A 485 11.53 -29.43 -14.71
C LEU A 485 11.57 -30.80 -15.40
N GLU A 486 12.44 -30.93 -16.38
CA GLU A 486 12.69 -32.15 -17.12
C GLU A 486 14.08 -32.70 -16.76
N ILE A 487 14.15 -34.01 -16.55
CA ILE A 487 15.42 -34.73 -16.42
C ILE A 487 15.72 -35.38 -17.75
N LEU A 488 16.78 -34.93 -18.41
CA LEU A 488 17.21 -35.46 -19.71
C LEU A 488 18.51 -36.25 -19.57
N ALA A 489 18.70 -37.23 -20.45
CA ALA A 489 19.99 -37.87 -20.68
C ALA A 489 20.62 -37.32 -21.96
N ARG A 490 21.83 -36.78 -21.84
CA ARG A 490 22.66 -36.37 -22.97
C ARG A 490 23.96 -37.17 -22.91
N ARG A 491 24.10 -38.14 -23.80
CA ARG A 491 25.19 -39.14 -23.75
C ARG A 491 25.17 -39.88 -22.39
N GLN A 492 26.23 -39.79 -21.59
CA GLN A 492 26.30 -40.38 -20.25
C GLN A 492 26.00 -39.37 -19.13
N THR A 493 25.58 -38.15 -19.48
CA THR A 493 25.38 -37.06 -18.52
C THR A 493 23.90 -36.81 -18.29
N ARG A 494 23.53 -36.71 -17.02
CA ARG A 494 22.19 -36.35 -16.56
C ARG A 494 22.07 -34.83 -16.48
N LEU A 495 21.02 -34.28 -17.09
CA LEU A 495 20.73 -32.85 -17.16
C LEU A 495 19.40 -32.54 -16.49
N ALA A 496 19.31 -31.44 -15.75
CA ALA A 496 18.04 -30.81 -15.40
C ALA A 496 17.75 -29.69 -16.39
N VAL A 497 16.56 -29.65 -16.98
CA VAL A 497 16.13 -28.59 -17.89
C VAL A 497 14.88 -27.94 -17.32
N LEU A 498 14.98 -26.64 -17.03
CA LEU A 498 13.91 -25.80 -16.55
C LEU A 498 13.32 -25.04 -17.73
N ARG A 499 12.04 -25.29 -18.01
CA ARG A 499 11.27 -24.67 -19.09
C ARG A 499 10.68 -23.34 -18.64
N GLY A 500 11.51 -22.32 -18.69
CA GLY A 500 11.18 -21.00 -18.18
C GLY A 500 11.68 -20.81 -16.75
N ARG A 501 11.10 -19.81 -16.10
CA ARG A 501 11.35 -19.36 -14.73
C ARG A 501 10.17 -18.50 -14.28
N ILE A 502 10.08 -18.29 -12.97
CA ILE A 502 9.19 -17.29 -12.39
C ILE A 502 9.90 -15.93 -12.33
N HIS A 503 9.13 -14.85 -12.30
CA HIS A 503 9.64 -13.48 -12.21
C HIS A 503 8.96 -12.68 -11.11
N GLU A 504 9.64 -11.65 -10.61
CA GLU A 504 9.13 -10.80 -9.52
C GLU A 504 7.87 -10.01 -9.93
N TYR A 505 7.74 -9.65 -11.22
CA TYR A 505 6.54 -8.97 -11.71
C TYR A 505 5.28 -9.87 -11.70
N GLU A 506 5.43 -11.18 -11.49
CA GLU A 506 4.33 -12.12 -11.25
C GLU A 506 3.87 -12.10 -9.78
N GLY A 507 4.54 -11.34 -8.90
CA GLY A 507 4.21 -11.18 -7.47
C GLY A 507 5.05 -12.04 -6.51
N TYR A 508 6.06 -12.73 -7.02
CA TYR A 508 7.02 -13.52 -6.23
C TYR A 508 8.11 -12.63 -5.64
N ASP A 509 8.59 -12.96 -4.45
CA ASP A 509 9.77 -12.28 -3.91
C ASP A 509 11.09 -12.87 -4.45
N LEU A 510 12.20 -12.15 -4.19
CA LEU A 510 13.53 -12.57 -4.64
C LEU A 510 13.94 -13.96 -4.11
N SER A 511 13.56 -14.32 -2.89
CA SER A 511 13.86 -15.64 -2.33
C SER A 511 13.12 -16.76 -3.06
N GLU A 512 11.87 -16.53 -3.45
CA GLU A 512 11.07 -17.45 -4.26
C GLU A 512 11.68 -17.61 -5.67
N VAL A 513 12.12 -16.51 -6.29
CA VAL A 513 12.79 -16.52 -7.61
C VAL A 513 14.13 -17.26 -7.56
N GLN A 514 14.86 -17.15 -6.45
CA GLN A 514 16.15 -17.82 -6.24
C GLN A 514 16.02 -19.29 -5.87
N LEU A 515 14.88 -19.69 -5.28
CA LEU A 515 14.68 -21.01 -4.70
C LEU A 515 14.99 -22.16 -5.66
N PRO A 516 14.54 -22.19 -6.94
CA PRO A 516 14.82 -23.31 -7.83
C PRO A 516 16.31 -23.55 -8.03
N VAL A 517 17.07 -22.48 -8.24
CA VAL A 517 18.52 -22.55 -8.44
C VAL A 517 19.21 -23.01 -7.15
N GLN A 518 18.81 -22.46 -6.01
CA GLN A 518 19.39 -22.82 -4.70
C GLN A 518 19.06 -24.27 -4.32
N SER A 519 17.86 -24.76 -4.58
CA SER A 519 17.49 -26.15 -4.31
C SER A 519 18.14 -27.14 -5.26
N LEU A 520 18.37 -26.78 -6.53
CA LEU A 520 19.15 -27.61 -7.47
C LEU A 520 20.61 -27.70 -7.04
N ALA A 521 21.20 -26.58 -6.61
CA ALA A 521 22.55 -26.57 -6.07
C ALA A 521 22.64 -27.42 -4.79
N GLN A 522 21.68 -27.28 -3.88
CA GLN A 522 21.61 -28.06 -2.65
C GLN A 522 21.35 -29.56 -2.91
N TRP A 523 20.61 -29.90 -3.96
CA TRP A 523 20.44 -31.29 -4.41
C TRP A 523 21.77 -31.89 -4.89
N GLY A 524 22.66 -31.07 -5.46
CA GLY A 524 24.02 -31.45 -5.84
C GLY A 524 24.46 -31.00 -7.23
N VAL A 525 23.66 -30.19 -7.93
CA VAL A 525 24.03 -29.64 -9.25
C VAL A 525 25.17 -28.63 -9.10
N LYS A 526 26.22 -28.77 -9.91
CA LYS A 526 27.43 -27.95 -9.81
C LYS A 526 27.61 -26.91 -10.91
N ASN A 527 26.95 -27.12 -12.06
CA ASN A 527 27.13 -26.29 -13.23
C ASN A 527 25.77 -25.80 -13.76
N PHE A 528 25.68 -24.52 -14.10
CA PHE A 528 24.42 -23.89 -14.49
C PHE A 528 24.53 -23.16 -15.83
N ILE A 529 23.62 -23.45 -16.74
CA ILE A 529 23.47 -22.71 -18.00
C ILE A 529 22.15 -21.96 -17.96
N LEU A 530 22.18 -20.65 -18.18
CA LEU A 530 20.97 -19.83 -18.23
C LEU A 530 20.89 -19.11 -19.57
N SER A 531 19.68 -18.97 -20.07
CA SER A 531 19.42 -18.22 -21.29
C SER A 531 18.25 -17.25 -21.08
N SER A 532 18.26 -16.12 -21.77
CA SER A 532 17.17 -15.14 -21.75
C SER A 532 16.82 -14.75 -23.18
N ALA A 533 15.53 -14.53 -23.45
CA ALA A 533 15.08 -13.87 -24.66
C ALA A 533 15.24 -12.36 -24.44
N ALA A 534 16.14 -11.72 -25.19
CA ALA A 534 16.63 -10.38 -24.88
C ALA A 534 16.51 -9.41 -26.06
N GLY A 535 16.29 -8.14 -25.72
CA GLY A 535 16.42 -7.02 -26.66
C GLY A 535 17.88 -6.66 -26.90
N ALA A 536 18.20 -6.27 -28.13
CA ALA A 536 19.46 -5.68 -28.49
C ALA A 536 19.54 -4.22 -28.02
N VAL A 537 20.55 -3.91 -27.22
CA VAL A 537 20.87 -2.53 -26.80
C VAL A 537 22.07 -2.00 -27.58
N ALA A 538 23.12 -2.81 -27.72
CA ALA A 538 24.28 -2.46 -28.53
C ALA A 538 23.96 -2.47 -30.03
N GLU A 539 24.65 -1.61 -30.78
CA GLU A 539 24.54 -1.58 -32.24
C GLU A 539 25.18 -2.82 -32.86
N GLY A 540 24.68 -3.24 -34.03
CA GLY A 540 25.21 -4.38 -34.78
C GLY A 540 24.77 -5.76 -34.29
N LEU A 541 23.81 -5.83 -33.37
CA LEU A 541 23.12 -7.06 -32.96
C LEU A 541 21.79 -7.21 -33.70
N SER A 542 21.50 -8.43 -34.14
CA SER A 542 20.28 -8.79 -34.87
C SER A 542 19.56 -9.96 -34.21
N PRO A 543 18.23 -10.07 -34.35
CA PRO A 543 17.50 -11.25 -33.90
C PRO A 543 18.14 -12.55 -34.41
N GLY A 544 18.37 -13.51 -33.51
CA GLY A 544 19.11 -14.76 -33.75
C GLY A 544 20.55 -14.75 -33.28
N ASP A 545 21.14 -13.58 -33.01
CA ASP A 545 22.47 -13.48 -32.40
C ASP A 545 22.45 -14.02 -30.96
N ILE A 546 23.55 -14.68 -30.57
CA ILE A 546 23.78 -15.12 -29.20
C ILE A 546 24.87 -14.24 -28.59
N VAL A 547 24.54 -13.57 -27.48
CA VAL A 547 25.50 -12.79 -26.69
C VAL A 547 25.82 -13.56 -25.42
N CYS A 548 27.11 -13.78 -25.16
CA CYS A 548 27.54 -14.32 -23.87
C CYS A 548 27.57 -13.18 -22.83
N VAL A 549 26.76 -13.31 -21.78
CA VAL A 549 26.64 -12.28 -20.76
C VAL A 549 27.82 -12.37 -19.81
N GLU A 550 28.59 -11.29 -19.70
CA GLU A 550 29.73 -11.19 -18.77
C GLU A 550 29.25 -10.73 -17.39
N HIS A 551 28.35 -9.75 -17.38
CA HIS A 551 27.80 -9.18 -16.16
C HIS A 551 26.32 -8.86 -16.37
N VAL A 552 25.52 -9.08 -15.33
CA VAL A 552 24.17 -8.52 -15.23
C VAL A 552 24.26 -7.18 -14.53
N LEU A 553 23.84 -6.12 -15.21
CA LEU A 553 23.51 -4.83 -14.63
C LEU A 553 22.10 -4.94 -14.06
N ASP A 554 22.02 -5.12 -12.76
CA ASP A 554 20.77 -5.27 -12.04
C ASP A 554 20.15 -3.90 -11.79
N LEU A 555 19.05 -3.64 -12.50
CA LEU A 555 18.20 -2.46 -12.34
C LEU A 555 16.84 -2.83 -11.72
N GLN A 556 16.68 -4.08 -11.28
CA GLN A 556 15.54 -4.57 -10.50
C GLN A 556 15.77 -4.35 -9.01
N HIS A 557 17.01 -4.56 -8.56
CA HIS A 557 17.41 -4.39 -7.17
C HIS A 557 18.45 -3.28 -7.02
N PHE A 558 18.31 -2.52 -5.94
CA PHE A 558 19.28 -1.49 -5.60
C PHE A 558 20.10 -1.87 -4.38
N GLY A 559 21.40 -1.61 -4.44
CA GLY A 559 22.32 -1.82 -3.31
C GLY A 559 22.18 -0.77 -2.20
N PRO A 560 23.01 -0.86 -1.14
CA PRO A 560 22.92 -0.03 0.09
C PRO A 560 23.06 1.50 -0.07
N GLN A 561 23.20 2.02 -1.29
CA GLN A 561 23.16 3.46 -1.61
C GLN A 561 22.21 3.79 -2.77
N GLN A 562 21.18 2.96 -2.97
CA GLN A 562 20.27 3.03 -4.11
C GLN A 562 20.98 2.99 -5.48
N ARG A 563 22.07 2.22 -5.59
CA ARG A 563 22.82 2.08 -6.83
C ARG A 563 22.50 0.74 -7.50
N PRO A 564 22.41 0.71 -8.85
CA PRO A 564 22.36 -0.55 -9.59
C PRO A 564 23.52 -1.46 -9.19
N LEU A 565 23.22 -2.75 -9.00
CA LEU A 565 24.25 -3.76 -8.72
C LEU A 565 24.81 -4.30 -10.03
N VAL A 566 26.06 -4.75 -10.00
CA VAL A 566 26.70 -5.43 -11.14
C VAL A 566 27.12 -6.81 -10.68
N VAL A 567 26.53 -7.84 -11.25
CA VAL A 567 26.74 -9.24 -10.85
C VAL A 567 27.47 -9.98 -11.96
N ALA A 568 28.53 -10.71 -11.63
CA ALA A 568 29.25 -11.53 -12.60
C ALA A 568 28.37 -12.68 -13.11
N ALA A 569 28.19 -12.75 -14.43
CA ALA A 569 27.34 -13.72 -15.09
C ALA A 569 28.16 -14.94 -15.54
N SER A 570 28.63 -15.03 -16.78
CA SER A 570 29.44 -16.17 -17.24
C SER A 570 30.86 -16.17 -16.67
N THR A 571 31.45 -17.35 -16.42
CA THR A 571 32.83 -17.44 -15.94
C THR A 571 33.84 -17.05 -17.03
N PRO A 572 35.02 -16.49 -16.68
CA PRO A 572 36.02 -16.08 -17.66
C PRO A 572 36.48 -17.19 -18.61
N GLN A 573 36.55 -18.43 -18.12
CA GLN A 573 36.95 -19.59 -18.93
C GLN A 573 35.89 -19.92 -20.00
N VAL A 574 34.61 -19.88 -19.62
CA VAL A 574 33.48 -20.04 -20.54
C VAL A 574 33.50 -18.95 -21.61
N ILE A 575 33.62 -17.68 -21.20
CA ILE A 575 33.67 -16.53 -22.12
C ILE A 575 34.79 -16.69 -23.15
N LYS A 576 36.00 -16.99 -22.70
CA LYS A 576 37.17 -17.19 -23.57
C LYS A 576 36.96 -18.34 -24.56
N SER A 577 36.41 -19.46 -24.09
CA SER A 577 36.17 -20.64 -24.92
C SER A 577 35.13 -20.36 -26.01
N LEU A 578 34.00 -19.74 -25.65
CA LEU A 578 32.92 -19.45 -26.58
C LEU A 578 33.32 -18.44 -27.66
N LEU A 579 34.08 -17.41 -27.30
CA LEU A 579 34.64 -16.46 -28.26
C LEU A 579 35.62 -17.14 -29.23
N ALA A 580 36.51 -17.99 -28.72
CA ALA A 580 37.49 -18.70 -29.56
C ALA A 580 36.83 -19.67 -30.56
N GLN A 581 35.69 -20.25 -30.18
CA GLN A 581 34.91 -21.15 -31.04
C GLN A 581 33.99 -20.42 -32.01
N GLY A 582 33.81 -19.10 -31.87
CA GLY A 582 32.93 -18.31 -32.72
C GLY A 582 31.44 -18.65 -32.61
N VAL A 583 31.03 -19.30 -31.52
CA VAL A 583 29.64 -19.72 -31.28
C VAL A 583 28.77 -18.61 -30.69
N VAL A 584 29.39 -17.52 -30.22
CA VAL A 584 28.70 -16.32 -29.76
C VAL A 584 29.13 -15.13 -30.59
N ARG A 585 28.20 -14.21 -30.85
CA ARG A 585 28.43 -13.02 -31.67
C ARG A 585 29.37 -12.03 -30.98
N THR A 586 29.14 -11.82 -29.69
CA THR A 586 29.92 -10.93 -28.83
C THR A 586 29.68 -11.29 -27.37
N THR A 587 30.40 -10.61 -26.48
CA THR A 587 30.14 -10.60 -25.05
C THR A 587 29.71 -9.21 -24.59
N GLY A 588 29.15 -9.11 -23.38
CA GLY A 588 28.92 -7.81 -22.75
C GLY A 588 27.97 -7.83 -21.57
N ARG A 589 27.45 -6.64 -21.21
CA ARG A 589 26.57 -6.47 -20.05
C ARG A 589 25.10 -6.67 -20.42
N HIS A 590 24.36 -7.37 -19.58
CA HIS A 590 22.92 -7.52 -19.72
C HIS A 590 22.22 -6.62 -18.71
N ALA A 591 21.38 -5.69 -19.15
CA ALA A 591 20.51 -4.92 -18.28
C ALA A 591 19.29 -5.76 -17.89
N ALA A 592 19.09 -6.00 -16.61
CA ALA A 592 17.91 -6.66 -16.09
C ALA A 592 16.96 -5.59 -15.54
N LEU A 593 15.80 -5.40 -16.17
CA LEU A 593 14.82 -4.36 -15.83
C LEU A 593 13.57 -4.91 -15.13
N PRO A 594 12.83 -4.08 -14.36
CA PRO A 594 11.51 -4.46 -13.86
C PRO A 594 10.53 -4.69 -15.01
N GLY A 595 9.91 -5.87 -15.05
CA GLY A 595 8.86 -6.20 -16.03
C GLY A 595 7.44 -5.85 -15.56
N PRO A 596 6.40 -6.20 -16.34
CA PRO A 596 6.42 -6.95 -17.60
C PRO A 596 6.26 -6.02 -18.83
N GLN A 597 7.15 -5.03 -18.98
CA GLN A 597 7.09 -4.08 -20.10
C GLN A 597 8.37 -4.10 -20.92
N TYR A 598 8.24 -4.03 -22.25
CA TYR A 598 9.37 -3.87 -23.15
C TYR A 598 9.86 -2.41 -23.18
N GLU A 599 11.13 -2.23 -23.49
CA GLU A 599 11.79 -0.94 -23.46
C GLU A 599 11.43 -0.08 -24.67
N THR A 600 11.15 1.19 -24.41
CA THR A 600 11.00 2.21 -25.46
C THR A 600 12.36 2.54 -26.11
N PRO A 601 12.37 3.17 -27.30
CA PRO A 601 13.62 3.58 -27.94
C PRO A 601 14.46 4.55 -27.08
N ALA A 602 13.82 5.39 -26.27
CA ALA A 602 14.51 6.30 -25.36
C ALA A 602 15.17 5.54 -24.19
N GLU A 603 14.49 4.55 -23.61
CA GLU A 603 15.06 3.69 -22.56
C GLU A 603 16.24 2.88 -23.09
N LEU A 604 16.14 2.31 -24.30
CA LEU A 604 17.26 1.62 -24.95
C LEU A 604 18.49 2.54 -25.13
N GLN A 605 18.29 3.83 -25.46
CA GLN A 605 19.39 4.79 -25.53
C GLN A 605 20.04 5.05 -24.16
N VAL A 606 19.24 5.12 -23.09
CA VAL A 606 19.74 5.26 -21.72
C VAL A 606 20.57 4.04 -21.33
N LEU A 607 20.05 2.83 -21.56
CA LEU A 607 20.76 1.58 -21.26
C LEU A 607 22.07 1.46 -22.04
N ARG A 608 22.10 1.89 -23.30
CA ARG A 608 23.32 1.96 -24.10
C ARG A 608 24.36 2.87 -23.47
N ARG A 609 23.95 4.04 -22.94
CA ARG A 609 24.85 4.95 -22.21
C ARG A 609 25.35 4.37 -20.89
N LEU A 610 24.59 3.47 -20.27
CA LEU A 610 25.02 2.69 -19.09
C LEU A 610 25.96 1.52 -19.47
N GLY A 611 26.24 1.32 -20.75
CA GLY A 611 27.12 0.28 -21.26
C GLY A 611 26.46 -1.10 -21.33
N ALA A 612 25.13 -1.17 -21.38
CA ALA A 612 24.41 -2.42 -21.62
C ALA A 612 24.52 -2.85 -23.09
N THR A 613 24.68 -4.14 -23.31
CA THR A 613 24.73 -4.81 -24.62
C THR A 613 23.38 -5.40 -24.97
N THR A 614 22.70 -5.97 -23.98
CA THR A 614 21.37 -6.59 -24.11
C THR A 614 20.48 -6.21 -22.93
N VAL A 615 19.17 -6.37 -23.07
CA VAL A 615 18.20 -6.09 -22.02
C VAL A 615 17.11 -7.16 -21.93
N SER A 616 16.66 -7.50 -20.73
CA SER A 616 15.45 -8.27 -20.51
C SER A 616 14.92 -8.04 -19.09
N MET A 617 13.83 -8.72 -18.74
CA MET A 617 13.22 -8.69 -17.41
C MET A 617 13.64 -9.88 -16.53
N SER A 618 14.77 -10.53 -16.83
CA SER A 618 15.19 -11.78 -16.17
C SER A 618 16.69 -11.78 -15.81
N LEU A 619 17.17 -12.90 -15.27
CA LEU A 619 18.57 -13.22 -14.90
C LEU A 619 19.07 -12.59 -13.60
N ALA A 620 18.54 -11.47 -13.12
CA ALA A 620 19.06 -10.80 -11.91
C ALA A 620 19.05 -11.73 -10.68
N GLY A 621 17.88 -12.29 -10.34
CA GLY A 621 17.72 -13.11 -9.15
C GLY A 621 18.59 -14.38 -9.16
N GLU A 622 18.57 -15.14 -10.26
CA GLU A 622 19.36 -16.37 -10.37
C GLU A 622 20.87 -16.09 -10.38
N MET A 623 21.30 -14.97 -10.98
CA MET A 623 22.70 -14.58 -10.96
C MET A 623 23.18 -14.23 -9.56
N HIS A 624 22.39 -13.52 -8.76
CA HIS A 624 22.72 -13.27 -7.35
C HIS A 624 22.89 -14.57 -6.56
N ALA A 625 21.96 -15.52 -6.72
CA ALA A 625 22.04 -16.82 -6.05
C ALA A 625 23.30 -17.60 -6.46
N LEU A 626 23.57 -17.74 -7.75
CA LEU A 626 24.74 -18.49 -8.25
C LEU A 626 26.06 -17.81 -7.91
N ALA A 627 26.11 -16.48 -7.95
CA ALA A 627 27.28 -15.71 -7.56
C ALA A 627 27.59 -15.90 -6.07
N LYS A 628 26.58 -15.86 -5.19
CA LYS A 628 26.71 -16.11 -3.74
C LYS A 628 27.23 -17.52 -3.45
N LEU A 629 26.83 -18.51 -4.25
CA LEU A 629 27.25 -19.91 -4.12
C LEU A 629 28.62 -20.22 -4.77
N GLY A 630 29.18 -19.30 -5.56
CA GLY A 630 30.46 -19.51 -6.24
C GLY A 630 30.45 -20.62 -7.30
N LEU A 631 29.29 -20.91 -7.90
CA LEU A 631 29.11 -22.02 -8.84
C LEU A 631 29.49 -21.66 -10.28
N GLU A 632 29.93 -22.66 -11.03
CA GLU A 632 30.30 -22.57 -12.45
C GLU A 632 29.06 -22.32 -13.30
N ARG A 633 29.15 -21.34 -14.21
CA ARG A 633 27.97 -20.86 -14.94
C ARG A 633 28.26 -20.25 -16.30
N ALA A 634 27.32 -20.44 -17.21
CA ALA A 634 27.30 -19.86 -18.55
C ALA A 634 25.95 -19.18 -18.80
N VAL A 635 25.96 -17.93 -19.27
CA VAL A 635 24.74 -17.13 -19.44
C VAL A 635 24.66 -16.55 -20.84
N PHE A 636 23.53 -16.77 -21.49
CA PHE A 636 23.27 -16.37 -22.86
C PHE A 636 22.10 -15.41 -22.96
N ALA A 637 22.29 -14.29 -23.64
CA ALA A 637 21.21 -13.44 -24.11
C ALA A 637 20.97 -13.75 -25.59
N VAL A 638 19.80 -14.33 -25.88
CA VAL A 638 19.36 -14.64 -27.25
C VAL A 638 18.63 -13.43 -27.77
N ILE A 639 19.16 -12.77 -28.80
CA ILE A 639 18.55 -11.57 -29.34
C ILE A 639 17.26 -11.94 -30.06
N VAL A 640 16.15 -11.38 -29.61
CA VAL A 640 14.82 -11.61 -30.19
C VAL A 640 14.23 -10.34 -30.77
N ASN A 641 14.70 -9.16 -30.38
CA ASN A 641 14.28 -7.88 -30.95
C ASN A 641 15.42 -6.86 -30.93
N ALA A 642 15.31 -5.85 -31.78
CA ALA A 642 16.24 -4.71 -31.87
C ALA A 642 15.44 -3.41 -32.01
N GLY A 643 14.66 -3.08 -30.98
CA GLY A 643 13.68 -2.01 -30.96
C GLY A 643 12.32 -2.48 -30.45
N ASP A 644 11.27 -1.70 -30.74
CA ASP A 644 9.88 -1.98 -30.35
C ASP A 644 9.47 -3.40 -30.77
N THR A 645 8.79 -4.12 -29.88
CA THR A 645 8.35 -5.49 -30.09
C THR A 645 7.11 -5.80 -29.26
N SER A 646 6.43 -6.90 -29.58
CA SER A 646 5.39 -7.51 -28.76
C SER A 646 5.86 -8.86 -28.19
N HIS A 647 5.14 -9.36 -27.18
CA HIS A 647 5.46 -10.65 -26.55
C HIS A 647 5.32 -11.83 -27.53
N SER A 648 4.27 -11.84 -28.36
CA SER A 648 4.08 -12.88 -29.38
C SER A 648 5.20 -12.90 -30.42
N GLU A 649 5.73 -11.73 -30.81
CA GLU A 649 6.89 -11.64 -31.70
C GLU A 649 8.17 -12.18 -31.05
N VAL A 650 8.35 -11.95 -29.75
CA VAL A 650 9.47 -12.50 -28.99
C VAL A 650 9.45 -14.03 -29.02
N LEU A 651 8.30 -14.66 -28.78
CA LEU A 651 8.19 -16.13 -28.79
C LEU A 651 8.54 -16.73 -30.15
N VAL A 652 8.05 -16.13 -31.25
CA VAL A 652 8.35 -16.60 -32.61
C VAL A 652 9.84 -16.46 -32.93
N LYS A 653 10.46 -15.34 -32.55
CA LYS A 653 11.87 -15.08 -32.84
C LYS A 653 12.79 -15.90 -31.94
N ALA A 654 12.43 -16.12 -30.67
CA ALA A 654 13.14 -17.00 -29.75
C ALA A 654 13.20 -18.44 -30.27
N ALA A 655 12.06 -18.98 -30.70
CA ALA A 655 12.00 -20.35 -31.23
C ALA A 655 12.89 -20.54 -32.47
N LYS A 656 13.01 -19.52 -33.34
CA LYS A 656 13.90 -19.55 -34.50
C LYS A 656 15.39 -19.47 -34.12
N ALA A 657 15.71 -18.84 -33.00
CA ALA A 657 17.06 -18.68 -32.50
C ALA A 657 17.55 -19.86 -31.65
N SER A 658 16.66 -20.79 -31.29
CA SER A 658 16.95 -21.99 -30.48
C SER A 658 18.08 -22.86 -31.03
N GLY A 659 18.27 -22.95 -32.35
CA GLY A 659 19.37 -23.71 -32.95
C GLY A 659 20.75 -23.14 -32.60
N ASN A 660 20.92 -21.82 -32.69
CA ASN A 660 22.17 -21.16 -32.31
C ASN A 660 22.43 -21.28 -30.80
N LEU A 661 21.38 -21.16 -29.97
CA LEU A 661 21.46 -21.40 -28.54
C LEU A 661 21.89 -22.84 -28.24
N THR A 662 21.32 -23.82 -28.95
CA THR A 662 21.64 -25.24 -28.80
C THR A 662 23.13 -25.51 -29.06
N LEU A 663 23.71 -24.89 -30.09
CA LEU A 663 25.15 -24.99 -30.39
C LEU A 663 26.02 -24.37 -29.29
N ALA A 664 25.63 -23.20 -28.78
CA ALA A 664 26.35 -22.54 -27.69
C ALA A 664 26.33 -23.39 -26.40
N ILE A 665 25.19 -24.01 -26.09
CA ILE A 665 25.04 -24.91 -24.94
C ILE A 665 25.91 -26.16 -25.11
N GLU A 666 25.93 -26.78 -26.29
CA GLU A 666 26.81 -27.92 -26.59
C GLU A 666 28.30 -27.57 -26.40
N ALA A 667 28.72 -26.38 -26.81
CA ALA A 667 30.10 -25.92 -26.59
C ALA A 667 30.46 -25.81 -25.10
N VAL A 668 29.53 -25.35 -24.26
CA VAL A 668 29.70 -25.30 -22.79
C VAL A 668 29.72 -26.69 -22.18
N LEU A 669 28.78 -27.56 -22.58
CA LEU A 669 28.75 -28.95 -22.12
C LEU A 669 30.04 -29.68 -22.48
N ALA A 670 30.57 -29.48 -23.69
CA ALA A 670 31.83 -30.07 -24.11
C ALA A 670 33.01 -29.56 -23.26
N LEU A 671 33.01 -28.28 -22.88
CA LEU A 671 34.03 -27.69 -22.01
C LEU A 671 34.00 -28.29 -20.60
N TRP A 672 32.82 -28.38 -19.98
CA TRP A 672 32.69 -28.85 -18.60
C TRP A 672 32.83 -30.38 -18.48
N LEU A 673 32.34 -31.14 -19.47
CA LEU A 673 32.24 -32.60 -19.40
C LEU A 673 33.36 -33.31 -20.18
N GLY A 674 34.00 -32.63 -21.12
CA GLY A 674 35.04 -33.20 -22.01
C GLY A 674 36.39 -33.51 -21.33
N SER A 675 36.57 -33.14 -20.07
CA SER A 675 37.81 -33.35 -19.32
C SER A 675 37.90 -34.73 -18.63
N SER A 676 36.79 -35.48 -18.56
CA SER A 676 36.67 -36.75 -17.80
C SER A 676 37.28 -37.99 -18.50
N GLY A 677 37.92 -37.82 -19.66
CA GLY A 677 38.43 -38.93 -20.50
C GLY A 677 39.94 -39.19 -20.47
N LYS A 678 40.73 -38.51 -19.62
CA LYS A 678 42.20 -38.72 -19.55
C LYS A 678 42.72 -38.88 -18.12
N ALA A 679 42.33 -39.96 -17.44
CA ALA A 679 43.06 -40.45 -16.25
C ALA A 679 42.84 -41.96 -16.01
N SER A 680 43.15 -42.81 -16.98
CA SER A 680 43.44 -44.22 -16.75
C SER A 680 44.63 -44.64 -17.60
N GLY A 681 45.83 -44.35 -17.12
CA GLY A 681 47.05 -44.66 -17.86
C GLY A 681 48.34 -44.25 -17.17
N ARG A 682 48.67 -44.86 -16.03
CA ARG A 682 50.04 -45.12 -15.54
C ARG A 682 49.93 -45.98 -14.27
N LYS A 683 50.04 -47.30 -14.42
CA LYS A 683 51.25 -48.13 -14.32
C LYS A 683 51.20 -48.94 -13.02
N SER A 684 50.90 -50.22 -13.19
CA SER A 684 51.29 -51.32 -12.32
C SER A 684 52.76 -51.20 -11.90
N GLY A 685 52.99 -51.16 -10.60
CA GLY A 685 54.20 -51.60 -9.93
C GLY A 685 53.79 -52.69 -8.95
#